data_AF-A0A1W1H8Z2-F1
#
_entry.id   AF-A0A1W1H8Z2-F1
#
_cell.length_a   1.000
_cell.length_b   1.000
_cell.length_c   1.000
_cell.angle_alpha   90.00
_cell.angle_beta   90.00
_cell.angle_gamma   90.00
#
_symmetry.space_group_name_H-M   'P 1'
#
loop_
_entity.id
_entity.type
_entity.pdbx_description
1 polymer ?
#
loop_
_entity_poly.entity_id
_entity_poly.type
_entity_poly.pdbx_seq_one_letter_code
_entity_poly.pdbx_strand_id
1 'polypeptide(L)'
;MTEIKPKILVVDDEKTNIYILMNLLSDKYRIAVAKDGKQALKIAGSDFAPDLILLDVMMPEMDGFEVCERLKSNDSTKDIPVIFITARDEECDEARGFEIGAVDYLSKPFSPAILTARLQTHLAMANHKLFLENEMKERTKQLLKTQDALRKAMGNLLTIKVCTGVYWLQVPEADLRILCGCPGEVVKLLMRKGLNNPAVKGGTSFETGPNTILLSDLLIQNGRFANLAEFPVLQMLYRQGMAIPGHPNNSGRKPLLIGSADQLKAQLEYIHRGNYGLLSKKEIMAAGIDEEMADIMMRIKLKFAFGTIRNPDQLLDTIAIDEKKREISNGVFVQRIAFNQFRFTYRGEFSDIDLNLPRKVFYPSPYPLPYYRVQRHYFAVVHTGEGDGWNTEHPSMSSLLMFQGRIYLIDASPGVINTLTALGIDISEVEGVFHTHAHDDHFAGLPDLIRNDRRMKYFATPLVRSAVARKFTALMSLDVDKFEQFFEIHDLEFDTWNRLGGLEVMPFYSPHPVETNLFMFRALDGDGYKTYAHWADLSSFEVLEGMAGNGENDIPLSFIEKVKASYLSRADLKKLDVGGGLIHGAARDFITDTSGRLILSHCNRTLTTEEMEIGSETSFGAIDILIPGEQDHFRQRSFYYLKELFPESSNDEIRMLINGKMKEYNAGSIVRRNDDTSACIEMIIAGKVLYLNATRWVHNHLRFGSFMGLGQIFCHTTMDDGIYRAFSHAATIEISPSLFKIFLENNGIFETLGRRLKTIEFLRSTWLFGEQTSFVFLDKLSKSIETLLLKDREFANVAKESCLWLIYEGVIEMMDAHGGKIDKLVKGAFFGEHNYLANVDLGWRFQARGDCQILCIPWDKIVDAPIILWKLLEINQKRIRLSSVSRAYG
;
A
#
# COMPACT_ATOMS: atom_id res chain seq x y z
N MET A 1 24.35 6.95 -61.34
CA MET A 1 23.32 5.97 -61.74
C MET A 1 22.65 6.51 -62.99
N THR A 2 22.64 5.78 -64.09
CA THR A 2 21.87 6.13 -65.29
C THR A 2 20.40 6.22 -64.92
N GLU A 3 19.77 7.39 -65.08
CA GLU A 3 18.34 7.58 -64.85
C GLU A 3 17.56 6.60 -65.74
N ILE A 4 16.84 5.67 -65.12
CA ILE A 4 15.95 4.75 -65.83
C ILE A 4 14.74 5.59 -66.27
N LYS A 5 14.70 5.97 -67.55
CA LYS A 5 13.56 6.69 -68.11
C LYS A 5 12.30 5.80 -68.08
N PRO A 6 11.15 6.29 -67.58
CA PRO A 6 9.90 5.55 -67.62
C PRO A 6 9.54 5.16 -69.06
N LYS A 7 8.91 4.00 -69.20
CA LYS A 7 8.56 3.38 -70.48
C LYS A 7 7.12 3.71 -70.81
N ILE A 8 6.90 4.39 -71.94
CA ILE A 8 5.55 4.72 -72.41
C ILE A 8 5.28 3.92 -73.69
N LEU A 9 4.12 3.28 -73.76
CA LEU A 9 3.63 2.67 -75.00
C LEU A 9 2.61 3.62 -75.64
N VAL A 10 2.90 4.07 -76.87
CA VAL A 10 1.99 4.89 -77.68
C VAL A 10 1.30 3.99 -78.69
N VAL A 11 -0.03 4.05 -78.74
CA VAL A 11 -0.86 3.19 -79.59
C VAL A 11 -1.83 4.06 -80.39
N ASP A 12 -1.66 4.07 -81.71
CA ASP A 12 -2.46 4.88 -82.65
C ASP A 12 -2.26 4.31 -84.06
N ASP A 13 -3.29 4.27 -84.90
CA ASP A 13 -3.20 3.73 -86.28
C ASP A 13 -2.67 4.77 -87.29
N GLU A 14 -2.80 6.06 -86.98
CA GLU A 14 -2.29 7.15 -87.81
C GLU A 14 -0.82 7.46 -87.51
N LYS A 15 0.04 7.24 -88.52
CA LYS A 15 1.50 7.49 -88.41
C LYS A 15 1.84 8.93 -87.99
N THR A 16 1.02 9.91 -88.36
CA THR A 16 1.23 11.32 -88.02
C THR A 16 1.09 11.56 -86.52
N ASN A 17 0.08 10.97 -85.87
CA ASN A 17 -0.16 11.10 -84.43
C ASN A 17 0.97 10.44 -83.63
N ILE A 18 1.38 9.23 -84.03
CA ILE A 18 2.56 8.55 -83.48
C ILE A 18 3.79 9.46 -83.55
N TYR A 19 4.07 10.04 -84.72
CA TYR A 19 5.27 10.87 -84.92
C TYR A 19 5.27 12.12 -84.03
N ILE A 20 4.10 12.75 -83.85
CA ILE A 20 3.93 13.90 -82.94
C ILE A 20 4.21 13.49 -81.49
N LEU A 21 3.58 12.41 -81.01
CA LEU A 21 3.75 11.93 -79.64
C LEU A 21 5.18 11.46 -79.37
N MET A 22 5.82 10.78 -80.34
CA MET A 22 7.22 10.37 -80.23
C MET A 22 8.17 11.56 -80.09
N ASN A 23 8.04 12.58 -80.96
CA ASN A 23 8.88 13.76 -80.88
C ASN A 23 8.66 14.54 -79.60
N LEU A 24 7.42 14.60 -79.10
CA LEU A 24 7.11 15.31 -77.86
C LEU A 24 7.69 14.61 -76.62
N LEU A 25 7.71 13.28 -76.58
CA LEU A 25 7.95 12.51 -75.36
C LEU A 25 9.35 11.87 -75.29
N SER A 26 10.05 11.71 -76.41
CA SER A 26 11.30 10.91 -76.51
C SER A 26 12.46 11.44 -75.67
N ASP A 27 12.49 12.74 -75.40
CA ASP A 27 13.52 13.34 -74.53
C ASP A 27 13.44 12.84 -73.09
N LYS A 28 12.23 12.55 -72.59
CA LYS A 28 11.98 12.22 -71.17
C LYS A 28 11.64 10.75 -70.92
N TYR A 29 11.10 10.06 -71.92
CA TYR A 29 10.56 8.70 -71.77
C TYR A 29 11.15 7.74 -72.80
N ARG A 30 11.19 6.45 -72.45
CA ARG A 30 11.51 5.39 -73.41
C ARG A 30 10.22 4.95 -74.10
N ILE A 31 10.09 5.20 -75.40
CA ILE A 31 8.83 5.00 -76.11
C ILE A 31 8.84 3.70 -76.90
N ALA A 32 7.79 2.90 -76.74
CA ALA A 32 7.41 1.85 -77.69
C ALA A 32 6.16 2.29 -78.45
N VAL A 33 6.00 1.79 -79.67
CA VAL A 33 4.87 2.15 -80.54
C VAL A 33 4.14 0.89 -80.98
N ALA A 34 2.81 0.94 -80.95
CA ALA A 34 1.92 -0.02 -81.59
C ALA A 34 1.01 0.70 -82.59
N LYS A 35 0.73 0.06 -83.73
CA LYS A 35 -0.14 0.60 -84.79
C LYS A 35 -1.55 0.04 -84.77
N ASP A 36 -1.79 -0.94 -83.90
CA ASP A 36 -3.08 -1.60 -83.73
C ASP A 36 -3.16 -2.21 -82.31
N GLY A 37 -4.38 -2.56 -81.89
CA GLY A 37 -4.64 -3.12 -80.56
C GLY A 37 -3.94 -4.46 -80.29
N LYS A 38 -3.77 -5.31 -81.31
CA LYS A 38 -3.09 -6.62 -81.16
C LYS A 38 -1.61 -6.42 -80.84
N GLN A 39 -0.96 -5.48 -81.51
CA GLN A 39 0.42 -5.11 -81.26
C GLN A 39 0.58 -4.48 -79.86
N ALA A 40 -0.37 -3.64 -79.44
CA ALA A 40 -0.35 -3.00 -78.12
C ALA A 40 -0.37 -4.03 -76.99
N LEU A 41 -1.31 -4.98 -77.02
CA LEU A 41 -1.41 -6.04 -76.02
C LEU A 41 -0.15 -6.92 -75.98
N LYS A 42 0.43 -7.24 -77.14
CA LYS A 42 1.67 -8.00 -77.24
C LYS A 42 2.85 -7.27 -76.59
N ILE A 43 2.98 -5.96 -76.81
CA ILE A 43 4.07 -5.16 -76.22
C ILE A 43 3.85 -5.00 -74.71
N ALA A 44 2.62 -4.73 -74.26
CA ALA A 44 2.29 -4.56 -72.86
C ALA A 44 2.64 -5.79 -72.01
N GLY A 45 2.41 -7.00 -72.54
CA GLY A 45 2.75 -8.26 -71.89
C GLY A 45 4.18 -8.77 -72.14
N SER A 46 5.06 -7.99 -72.78
CA SER A 46 6.45 -8.37 -73.05
C SER A 46 7.43 -7.84 -72.00
N ASP A 47 8.71 -8.19 -72.12
CA ASP A 47 9.80 -7.64 -71.28
C ASP A 47 9.94 -6.11 -71.36
N PHE A 48 9.28 -5.45 -72.33
CA PHE A 48 9.19 -3.99 -72.32
C PHE A 48 8.41 -3.51 -71.09
N ALA A 49 7.28 -4.14 -70.72
CA ALA A 49 6.40 -3.79 -69.59
C ALA A 49 6.27 -2.26 -69.38
N PRO A 50 5.34 -1.59 -70.09
CA PRO A 50 5.23 -0.14 -70.03
C PRO A 50 4.75 0.33 -68.65
N ASP A 51 5.28 1.48 -68.22
CA ASP A 51 4.86 2.16 -66.99
C ASP A 51 3.56 2.97 -67.22
N LEU A 52 3.24 3.28 -68.48
CA LEU A 52 2.00 3.96 -68.89
C LEU A 52 1.70 3.70 -70.37
N ILE A 53 0.41 3.62 -70.73
CA ILE A 53 -0.04 3.44 -72.12
C ILE A 53 -0.87 4.66 -72.57
N LEU A 54 -0.46 5.27 -73.68
CA LEU A 54 -1.25 6.26 -74.42
C LEU A 54 -1.96 5.55 -75.55
N LEU A 55 -3.30 5.57 -75.56
CA LEU A 55 -4.11 4.71 -76.41
C LEU A 55 -5.14 5.51 -77.20
N ASP A 56 -5.16 5.37 -78.52
CA ASP A 56 -6.28 5.86 -79.32
C ASP A 56 -7.48 4.91 -79.20
N VAL A 57 -8.68 5.48 -79.18
CA VAL A 57 -9.96 4.75 -79.25
C VAL A 57 -10.26 4.35 -80.69
N MET A 58 -10.01 5.22 -81.66
CA MET A 58 -10.43 5.04 -83.06
C MET A 58 -9.38 4.25 -83.83
N MET A 59 -9.40 2.93 -83.72
CA MET A 59 -8.49 2.04 -84.46
C MET A 59 -9.25 0.95 -85.23
N PRO A 60 -8.76 0.50 -86.39
CA PRO A 60 -9.35 -0.58 -87.15
C PRO A 60 -9.17 -1.95 -86.47
N GLU A 61 -10.11 -2.86 -86.74
CA GLU A 61 -10.22 -4.23 -86.17
C GLU A 61 -10.53 -4.29 -84.67
N MET A 62 -9.78 -3.57 -83.82
CA MET A 62 -9.91 -3.57 -82.37
C MET A 62 -9.80 -2.13 -81.87
N ASP A 63 -10.89 -1.62 -81.30
CA ASP A 63 -10.93 -0.26 -80.77
C ASP A 63 -10.15 -0.14 -79.45
N GLY A 64 -9.82 1.10 -79.06
CA GLY A 64 -9.06 1.33 -77.83
C GLY A 64 -9.82 0.95 -76.55
N PHE A 65 -11.15 0.97 -76.56
CA PHE A 65 -11.93 0.53 -75.40
C PHE A 65 -11.71 -0.97 -75.15
N GLU A 66 -11.80 -1.80 -76.19
CA GLU A 66 -11.54 -3.23 -76.12
C GLU A 66 -10.10 -3.55 -75.68
N VAL A 67 -9.11 -2.77 -76.14
CA VAL A 67 -7.71 -2.92 -75.71
C VAL A 67 -7.56 -2.63 -74.20
N CYS A 68 -8.15 -1.54 -73.72
CA CYS A 68 -8.07 -1.15 -72.31
C CYS A 68 -8.71 -2.22 -71.41
N GLU A 69 -9.92 -2.70 -71.76
CA GLU A 69 -10.62 -3.74 -71.01
C GLU A 69 -9.79 -5.02 -70.89
N ARG A 70 -9.13 -5.44 -71.98
CA ARG A 70 -8.24 -6.61 -71.99
C ARG A 70 -6.99 -6.40 -71.14
N LEU A 71 -6.41 -5.19 -71.13
CA LEU A 71 -5.28 -4.85 -70.26
C LEU A 71 -5.66 -4.89 -68.78
N LYS A 72 -6.83 -4.35 -68.44
CA LYS A 72 -7.36 -4.30 -67.06
C LYS A 72 -7.82 -5.66 -66.53
N SER A 73 -8.19 -6.57 -67.41
CA SER A 73 -8.59 -7.93 -67.04
C SER A 73 -7.42 -8.89 -66.79
N ASN A 74 -6.18 -8.49 -67.08
CA ASN A 74 -5.00 -9.34 -66.94
C ASN A 74 -4.14 -8.90 -65.74
N ASP A 75 -3.88 -9.81 -64.80
CA ASP A 75 -3.13 -9.56 -63.56
C ASP A 75 -1.74 -8.95 -63.79
N SER A 76 -1.09 -9.24 -64.91
CA SER A 76 0.24 -8.70 -65.23
C SER A 76 0.23 -7.27 -65.79
N THR A 77 -0.91 -6.80 -66.30
CA THR A 77 -1.03 -5.50 -66.98
C THR A 77 -2.08 -4.57 -66.38
N LYS A 78 -2.93 -5.08 -65.47
CA LYS A 78 -4.09 -4.33 -64.93
C LYS A 78 -3.72 -3.04 -64.21
N ASP A 79 -2.56 -3.03 -63.56
CA ASP A 79 -2.08 -1.87 -62.80
C ASP A 79 -1.41 -0.81 -63.69
N ILE A 80 -1.18 -1.09 -64.98
CA ILE A 80 -0.58 -0.12 -65.90
C ILE A 80 -1.60 0.99 -66.19
N PRO A 81 -1.31 2.27 -65.90
CA PRO A 81 -2.21 3.37 -66.21
C PRO A 81 -2.40 3.51 -67.74
N VAL A 82 -3.65 3.63 -68.17
CA VAL A 82 -4.03 3.84 -69.57
C VAL A 82 -4.66 5.23 -69.69
N ILE A 83 -4.12 6.06 -70.57
CA ILE A 83 -4.67 7.38 -70.91
C ILE A 83 -5.16 7.31 -72.36
N PHE A 84 -6.44 7.62 -72.57
CA PHE A 84 -6.97 7.72 -73.92
C PHE A 84 -6.55 9.04 -74.58
N ILE A 85 -6.13 8.97 -75.85
CA ILE A 85 -5.88 10.13 -76.70
C ILE A 85 -6.66 9.95 -78.00
N THR A 86 -7.80 10.62 -78.17
CA THR A 86 -8.69 10.33 -79.30
C THR A 86 -9.45 11.54 -79.83
N ALA A 87 -10.04 11.44 -81.01
CA ALA A 87 -10.87 12.47 -81.63
C ALA A 87 -12.34 12.43 -81.18
N ARG A 88 -12.76 11.39 -80.44
CA ARG A 88 -14.09 11.32 -79.81
C ARG A 88 -14.12 12.21 -78.57
N ASP A 89 -14.93 13.26 -78.59
CA ASP A 89 -15.07 14.25 -77.52
C ASP A 89 -16.47 14.30 -76.89
N GLU A 90 -17.33 13.30 -77.17
CA GLU A 90 -18.62 13.16 -76.51
C GLU A 90 -18.45 12.68 -75.05
N GLU A 91 -19.22 13.27 -74.13
CA GLU A 91 -19.19 12.91 -72.69
C GLU A 91 -19.46 11.41 -72.44
N CYS A 92 -20.26 10.77 -73.31
CA CYS A 92 -20.60 9.35 -73.18
C CYS A 92 -19.39 8.43 -73.44
N ASP A 93 -18.47 8.82 -74.33
CA ASP A 93 -17.27 8.06 -74.66
C ASP A 93 -16.21 8.20 -73.55
N GLU A 94 -16.07 9.40 -72.97
CA GLU A 94 -15.17 9.65 -71.84
C GLU A 94 -15.62 8.87 -70.58
N ALA A 95 -16.92 8.91 -70.26
CA ALA A 95 -17.50 8.14 -69.16
C ALA A 95 -17.24 6.63 -69.32
N ARG A 96 -17.48 6.10 -70.53
CA ARG A 96 -17.18 4.70 -70.87
C ARG A 96 -15.71 4.37 -70.68
N GLY A 97 -14.79 5.26 -71.08
CA GLY A 97 -13.35 5.09 -70.90
C GLY A 97 -12.93 4.94 -69.44
N PHE A 98 -13.53 5.73 -68.54
CA PHE A 98 -13.28 5.62 -67.10
C PHE A 98 -13.89 4.35 -66.50
N GLU A 99 -15.10 3.96 -66.92
CA GLU A 99 -15.77 2.74 -66.43
C GLU A 99 -14.96 1.47 -66.70
N ILE A 100 -14.29 1.39 -67.85
CA ILE A 100 -13.44 0.23 -68.19
C ILE A 100 -12.04 0.30 -67.55
N GLY A 101 -11.72 1.37 -66.81
CA GLY A 101 -10.52 1.49 -66.00
C GLY A 101 -9.39 2.34 -66.58
N ALA A 102 -9.63 3.15 -67.63
CA ALA A 102 -8.65 4.19 -67.98
C ALA A 102 -8.50 5.19 -66.83
N VAL A 103 -7.30 5.72 -66.65
CA VAL A 103 -7.02 6.70 -65.58
C VAL A 103 -7.21 8.13 -66.06
N ASP A 104 -7.27 8.34 -67.39
CA ASP A 104 -7.42 9.66 -67.97
C ASP A 104 -7.89 9.62 -69.43
N TYR A 105 -8.43 10.74 -69.92
CA TYR A 105 -8.97 10.90 -71.27
C TYR A 105 -8.62 12.29 -71.85
N LEU A 106 -8.04 12.34 -73.05
CA LEU A 106 -7.60 13.57 -73.73
C LEU A 106 -8.13 13.62 -75.18
N SER A 107 -8.87 14.67 -75.52
CA SER A 107 -9.37 14.89 -76.88
C SER A 107 -8.31 15.52 -77.80
N LYS A 108 -8.31 15.12 -79.08
CA LYS A 108 -7.49 15.70 -80.16
C LYS A 108 -8.23 16.90 -80.78
N PRO A 109 -7.58 18.06 -81.00
CA PRO A 109 -6.16 18.37 -80.75
C PRO A 109 -5.87 18.67 -79.27
N PHE A 110 -4.83 18.04 -78.71
CA PHE A 110 -4.41 18.23 -77.31
C PHE A 110 -3.24 19.21 -77.17
N SER A 111 -3.12 19.86 -76.02
CA SER A 111 -1.95 20.67 -75.66
C SER A 111 -0.79 19.78 -75.20
N PRO A 112 0.42 19.90 -75.79
CA PRO A 112 1.60 19.16 -75.36
C PRO A 112 1.95 19.33 -73.87
N ALA A 113 1.71 20.53 -73.32
CA ALA A 113 1.95 20.82 -71.91
C ALA A 113 0.97 20.05 -71.00
N ILE A 114 -0.31 19.95 -71.40
CA ILE A 114 -1.33 19.22 -70.65
C ILE A 114 -1.04 17.71 -70.65
N LEU A 115 -0.70 17.14 -71.81
CA LEU A 115 -0.32 15.73 -71.90
C LEU A 115 0.89 15.41 -71.01
N THR A 116 1.92 16.25 -71.04
CA THR A 116 3.12 16.07 -70.21
C THR A 116 2.78 16.10 -68.72
N ALA A 117 1.92 17.02 -68.28
CA ALA A 117 1.49 17.11 -66.90
C ALA A 117 0.70 15.86 -66.46
N ARG A 118 -0.24 15.38 -67.29
CA ARG A 118 -1.02 14.16 -67.00
C ARG A 118 -0.14 12.91 -66.91
N LEU A 119 0.83 12.77 -67.83
CA LEU A 119 1.82 11.69 -67.78
C LEU A 119 2.62 11.70 -66.48
N GLN A 120 3.11 12.87 -66.04
CA GLN A 120 3.88 13.00 -64.80
C GLN A 120 3.04 12.64 -63.57
N THR A 121 1.80 13.12 -63.50
CA THR A 121 0.87 12.82 -62.39
C THR A 121 0.63 11.33 -62.26
N HIS A 122 0.24 10.65 -63.36
CA HIS A 122 -0.12 9.24 -63.31
C HIS A 122 1.08 8.32 -63.07
N LEU A 123 2.26 8.65 -63.60
CA LEU A 123 3.50 7.92 -63.29
C LEU A 123 3.90 8.09 -61.82
N ALA A 124 3.77 9.30 -61.25
CA ALA A 124 4.06 9.54 -59.84
C ALA A 124 3.11 8.76 -58.92
N MET A 125 1.81 8.71 -59.25
CA MET A 125 0.82 7.96 -58.50
C MET A 125 1.09 6.44 -58.53
N ALA A 126 1.42 5.89 -59.70
CA ALA A 126 1.76 4.47 -59.84
C ALA A 126 3.00 4.10 -59.01
N ASN A 127 4.05 4.93 -59.06
CA ASN A 127 5.27 4.73 -58.26
C ASN A 127 4.99 4.82 -56.75
N HIS A 128 4.12 5.74 -56.32
CA HIS A 128 3.76 5.89 -54.92
C HIS A 128 2.97 4.69 -54.38
N LYS A 129 2.03 4.16 -55.18
CA LYS A 129 1.28 2.94 -54.85
C LYS A 129 2.22 1.76 -54.60
N LEU A 130 3.19 1.54 -55.50
CA LEU A 130 4.18 0.47 -55.36
C LEU A 130 5.07 0.64 -54.12
N PHE A 131 5.45 1.89 -53.79
CA PHE A 131 6.22 2.18 -52.58
C PHE A 131 5.43 1.81 -51.31
N LEU A 132 4.17 2.22 -51.21
CA LEU A 132 3.31 1.95 -50.05
C LEU A 132 3.05 0.44 -49.85
N GLU A 133 2.84 -0.31 -50.93
CA GLU A 133 2.65 -1.76 -50.85
C GLU A 133 3.88 -2.48 -50.29
N ASN A 134 5.08 -2.05 -50.69
CA ASN A 134 6.33 -2.58 -50.14
C ASN A 134 6.53 -2.21 -48.68
N GLU A 135 6.23 -0.96 -48.29
CA GLU A 135 6.34 -0.53 -46.89
C GLU A 135 5.36 -1.29 -45.98
N MET A 136 4.10 -1.46 -46.40
CA MET A 136 3.12 -2.28 -45.69
C MET A 136 3.63 -3.69 -45.44
N LYS A 137 4.19 -4.34 -46.48
CA LYS A 137 4.65 -5.72 -46.41
C LYS A 137 5.78 -5.90 -45.39
N GLU A 138 6.74 -4.98 -45.35
CA GLU A 138 7.80 -5.00 -44.35
C GLU A 138 7.27 -4.74 -42.93
N ARG A 139 6.33 -3.80 -42.78
CA ARG A 139 5.75 -3.46 -41.48
C ARG A 139 4.94 -4.61 -40.89
N THR A 140 4.17 -5.33 -41.71
CA THR A 140 3.44 -6.54 -41.30
C THR A 140 4.40 -7.64 -40.82
N LYS A 141 5.52 -7.85 -41.51
CA LYS A 141 6.54 -8.84 -41.13
C LYS A 141 7.18 -8.50 -39.78
N GLN A 142 7.40 -7.22 -39.50
CA GLN A 142 7.97 -6.77 -38.22
C GLN A 142 6.97 -6.90 -37.06
N LEU A 143 5.68 -6.66 -37.32
CA LEU A 143 4.61 -6.88 -36.34
C LEU A 143 4.52 -8.36 -35.92
N LEU A 144 4.53 -9.29 -36.89
CA LEU A 144 4.47 -10.73 -36.60
C LEU A 144 5.65 -11.22 -35.74
N LYS A 145 6.88 -10.78 -36.04
CA LYS A 145 8.05 -11.12 -35.22
C LYS A 145 7.95 -10.60 -33.79
N THR A 146 7.47 -9.37 -33.62
CA THR A 146 7.28 -8.77 -32.30
C THR A 146 6.20 -9.53 -31.51
N GLN A 147 5.11 -9.91 -32.18
CA GLN A 147 4.01 -10.68 -31.59
C GLN A 147 4.45 -12.06 -31.08
N ASP A 148 5.27 -12.79 -31.86
CA ASP A 148 5.80 -14.10 -31.45
C ASP A 148 6.80 -14.01 -30.29
N ALA A 149 7.66 -12.98 -30.27
CA ALA A 149 8.57 -12.73 -29.16
C ALA A 149 7.81 -12.40 -27.87
N LEU A 150 6.75 -11.58 -27.97
CA LEU A 150 5.87 -11.26 -26.86
C LEU A 150 5.17 -12.52 -26.33
N ARG A 151 4.63 -13.35 -27.24
CA ARG A 151 3.93 -14.59 -26.89
C ARG A 151 4.83 -15.58 -26.15
N LYS A 152 6.10 -15.72 -26.56
CA LYS A 152 7.09 -16.54 -25.83
C LYS A 152 7.44 -15.95 -24.46
N ALA A 153 7.64 -14.65 -24.35
CA ALA A 153 7.92 -13.99 -23.07
C ALA A 153 6.72 -14.10 -22.09
N MET A 154 5.49 -14.12 -22.60
CA MET A 154 4.26 -14.25 -21.82
C MET A 154 3.91 -15.70 -21.43
N GLY A 155 4.55 -16.72 -22.02
CA GLY A 155 4.31 -18.14 -21.70
C GLY A 155 5.08 -18.68 -20.48
N ASN A 156 6.01 -17.88 -19.95
CA ASN A 156 6.96 -18.29 -18.93
C ASN A 156 6.58 -17.83 -17.52
N LEU A 157 7.30 -18.35 -16.53
CA LEU A 157 7.18 -17.93 -15.14
C LEU A 157 7.79 -16.52 -14.99
N LEU A 158 6.96 -15.51 -14.79
CA LEU A 158 7.40 -14.13 -14.58
C LEU A 158 7.32 -13.77 -13.10
N THR A 159 8.40 -13.19 -12.56
CA THR A 159 8.45 -12.67 -11.19
C THR A 159 8.82 -11.19 -11.20
N ILE A 160 8.02 -10.37 -10.53
CA ILE A 160 8.22 -8.94 -10.36
C ILE A 160 8.37 -8.65 -8.87
N LYS A 161 9.48 -8.07 -8.46
CA LYS A 161 9.64 -7.60 -7.08
C LYS A 161 8.84 -6.31 -6.88
N VAL A 162 7.79 -6.35 -6.06
CA VAL A 162 6.95 -5.19 -5.75
C VAL A 162 7.71 -4.28 -4.77
N CYS A 163 8.19 -4.86 -3.67
CA CYS A 163 9.12 -4.26 -2.71
C CYS A 163 9.90 -5.37 -1.99
N THR A 164 10.78 -5.03 -1.02
CA THR A 164 11.47 -6.06 -0.23
C THR A 164 10.47 -6.91 0.54
N GLY A 165 10.56 -8.23 0.41
CA GLY A 165 9.63 -9.18 1.02
C GLY A 165 8.28 -9.34 0.31
N VAL A 166 8.02 -8.65 -0.81
CA VAL A 166 6.77 -8.76 -1.57
C VAL A 166 7.04 -8.90 -3.08
N TYR A 167 6.45 -9.93 -3.68
CA TYR A 167 6.64 -10.27 -5.09
C TYR A 167 5.30 -10.56 -5.75
N TRP A 168 5.24 -10.26 -7.04
CA TRP A 168 4.18 -10.70 -7.94
C TRP A 168 4.75 -11.80 -8.83
N LEU A 169 4.18 -13.00 -8.74
CA LEU A 169 4.54 -14.11 -9.61
C LEU A 169 3.35 -14.43 -10.52
N GLN A 170 3.58 -14.50 -11.82
CA GLN A 170 2.53 -14.87 -12.76
C GLN A 170 2.97 -16.00 -13.68
N VAL A 171 2.02 -16.90 -13.95
CA VAL A 171 2.13 -17.97 -14.95
C VAL A 171 0.88 -17.87 -15.84
N PRO A 172 0.94 -17.07 -16.92
CA PRO A 172 -0.25 -16.77 -17.72
C PRO A 172 -0.92 -18.01 -18.34
N GLU A 173 -0.14 -19.00 -18.79
CA GLU A 173 -0.67 -20.26 -19.33
C GLU A 173 -1.41 -21.12 -18.29
N ALA A 174 -1.11 -20.94 -17.00
CA ALA A 174 -1.80 -21.61 -15.91
C ALA A 174 -2.97 -20.79 -15.34
N ASP A 175 -3.23 -19.58 -15.88
CA ASP A 175 -4.10 -18.54 -15.30
C ASP A 175 -3.82 -18.34 -13.81
N LEU A 176 -2.54 -18.16 -13.46
CA LEU A 176 -2.09 -18.02 -12.08
C LEU A 176 -1.39 -16.68 -11.88
N ARG A 177 -1.89 -15.88 -10.94
CA ARG A 177 -1.33 -14.59 -10.52
C ARG A 177 -1.23 -14.60 -9.00
N ILE A 178 -0.02 -14.75 -8.50
CA ILE A 178 0.29 -14.96 -7.08
C ILE A 178 0.85 -13.68 -6.47
N LEU A 179 0.15 -13.16 -5.46
CA LEU A 179 0.70 -12.20 -4.53
C LEU A 179 1.54 -12.96 -3.49
N CYS A 180 2.86 -12.79 -3.53
CA CYS A 180 3.76 -13.41 -2.57
C CYS A 180 4.17 -12.40 -1.50
N GLY A 181 3.76 -12.64 -0.26
CA GLY A 181 3.85 -11.67 0.84
C GLY A 181 2.67 -10.71 0.83
N CYS A 182 2.00 -10.56 1.97
CA CYS A 182 0.73 -9.85 2.07
C CYS A 182 0.70 -8.85 3.24
N PRO A 183 1.62 -7.87 3.30
CA PRO A 183 1.60 -6.87 4.35
C PRO A 183 0.44 -5.86 4.17
N GLY A 184 0.23 -5.02 5.19
CA GLY A 184 -0.70 -3.89 5.08
C GLY A 184 -0.38 -3.00 3.89
N GLU A 185 -1.42 -2.43 3.26
CA GLU A 185 -1.33 -1.55 2.08
C GLU A 185 -0.86 -2.20 0.77
N VAL A 186 -0.68 -3.53 0.73
CA VAL A 186 -0.13 -4.21 -0.46
C VAL A 186 -0.98 -4.01 -1.71
N VAL A 187 -2.31 -3.94 -1.59
CA VAL A 187 -3.21 -3.69 -2.73
C VAL A 187 -2.90 -2.34 -3.39
N LYS A 188 -2.73 -1.28 -2.60
CA LYS A 188 -2.39 0.06 -3.09
C LYS A 188 -1.01 0.08 -3.76
N LEU A 189 -0.05 -0.68 -3.24
CA LEU A 189 1.26 -0.87 -3.88
C LEU A 189 1.15 -1.59 -5.24
N LEU A 190 0.29 -2.60 -5.36
CA LEU A 190 0.04 -3.29 -6.63
C LEU A 190 -0.64 -2.36 -7.64
N MET A 191 -1.63 -1.58 -7.22
CA MET A 191 -2.30 -0.56 -8.05
C MET A 191 -1.29 0.46 -8.59
N ARG A 192 -0.43 1.04 -7.72
CA ARG A 192 0.62 1.98 -8.13
C ARG A 192 1.67 1.37 -9.08
N LYS A 193 1.86 0.05 -9.03
CA LYS A 193 2.74 -0.68 -9.95
C LYS A 193 2.06 -1.10 -11.25
N GLY A 194 0.77 -0.81 -11.43
CA GLY A 194 -0.01 -1.22 -12.60
C GLY A 194 -0.22 -2.74 -12.69
N LEU A 195 -0.22 -3.44 -11.55
CA LEU A 195 -0.49 -4.87 -11.47
C LEU A 195 -1.99 -5.17 -11.27
N ASN A 196 -2.75 -4.17 -10.82
CA ASN A 196 -4.20 -4.19 -10.75
C ASN A 196 -4.73 -3.16 -11.75
N ASN A 197 -5.21 -3.62 -12.90
CA ASN A 197 -5.70 -2.76 -13.97
C ASN A 197 -7.20 -2.92 -14.18
N PRO A 198 -7.93 -1.84 -14.53
CA PRO A 198 -9.30 -1.96 -15.04
C PRO A 198 -9.36 -2.86 -16.27
N ALA A 199 -10.37 -3.71 -16.33
CA ALA A 199 -10.65 -4.59 -17.45
C ALA A 199 -12.15 -4.61 -17.76
N VAL A 200 -12.48 -4.91 -19.01
CA VAL A 200 -13.86 -5.08 -19.46
C VAL A 200 -14.00 -6.44 -20.12
N LYS A 201 -14.99 -7.22 -19.69
CA LYS A 201 -15.32 -8.51 -20.30
C LYS A 201 -16.83 -8.62 -20.39
N GLY A 202 -17.36 -8.92 -21.57
CA GLY A 202 -18.81 -9.03 -21.77
C GLY A 202 -19.60 -7.77 -21.41
N GLY A 203 -19.00 -6.57 -21.51
CA GLY A 203 -19.64 -5.30 -21.16
C GLY A 203 -19.60 -4.95 -19.67
N THR A 204 -19.12 -5.84 -18.79
CA THR A 204 -18.92 -5.55 -17.37
C THR A 204 -17.50 -5.07 -17.10
N SER A 205 -17.37 -3.93 -16.43
CA SER A 205 -16.09 -3.41 -15.94
C SER A 205 -15.74 -4.05 -14.59
N PHE A 206 -14.49 -4.48 -14.43
CA PHE A 206 -13.96 -5.07 -13.20
C PHE A 206 -12.46 -4.84 -13.11
N GLU A 207 -11.85 -5.16 -11.97
CA GLU A 207 -10.40 -5.08 -11.80
C GLU A 207 -9.71 -6.40 -12.11
N THR A 208 -8.49 -6.32 -12.63
CA THR A 208 -7.55 -7.45 -12.60
C THR A 208 -6.75 -7.43 -11.31
N GLY A 209 -6.14 -8.56 -10.98
CA GLY A 209 -5.33 -8.68 -9.77
C GLY A 209 -4.89 -10.12 -9.53
N PRO A 210 -4.33 -10.39 -8.34
CA PRO A 210 -3.94 -11.73 -7.96
C PRO A 210 -5.18 -12.61 -7.86
N ASN A 211 -5.03 -13.91 -8.05
CA ASN A 211 -6.06 -14.92 -7.73
C ASN A 211 -5.55 -15.93 -6.70
N THR A 212 -4.32 -15.75 -6.22
CA THR A 212 -3.66 -16.59 -5.23
C THR A 212 -2.77 -15.73 -4.33
N ILE A 213 -2.68 -16.07 -3.05
CA ILE A 213 -1.78 -15.40 -2.09
C ILE A 213 -0.86 -16.44 -1.46
N LEU A 214 0.45 -16.18 -1.48
CA LEU A 214 1.44 -16.87 -0.67
C LEU A 214 1.70 -16.06 0.61
N LEU A 215 1.36 -16.63 1.75
CA LEU A 215 1.53 -16.05 3.08
C LEU A 215 2.97 -16.19 3.56
N SER A 216 3.45 -15.18 4.29
CA SER A 216 4.67 -15.25 5.08
C SER A 216 4.55 -16.32 6.15
N ASP A 217 5.65 -17.02 6.45
CA ASP A 217 5.72 -17.88 7.62
C ASP A 217 5.65 -17.08 8.93
N LEU A 218 6.13 -15.84 8.94
CA LEU A 218 6.09 -14.99 10.14
C LEU A 218 4.68 -14.43 10.37
N LEU A 219 4.26 -14.29 11.63
CA LEU A 219 3.05 -13.53 11.99
C LEU A 219 3.37 -12.03 12.14
N ILE A 220 4.51 -11.73 12.78
CA ILE A 220 5.08 -10.39 12.95
C ILE A 220 6.44 -10.35 12.25
N GLN A 221 6.74 -9.25 11.55
CA GLN A 221 8.07 -8.99 11.01
C GLN A 221 8.41 -7.51 11.15
N ASN A 222 9.53 -7.22 11.82
CA ASN A 222 9.98 -5.87 12.14
C ASN A 222 8.86 -5.05 12.84
N GLY A 223 8.15 -5.68 13.79
CA GLY A 223 7.10 -5.04 14.59
C GLY A 223 5.76 -4.78 13.89
N ARG A 224 5.56 -5.23 12.64
CA ARG A 224 4.27 -5.14 11.93
C ARG A 224 3.72 -6.53 11.61
N PHE A 225 2.41 -6.63 11.41
CA PHE A 225 1.80 -7.85 10.87
C PHE A 225 2.42 -8.19 9.51
N ALA A 226 2.81 -9.45 9.33
CA ALA A 226 3.40 -9.92 8.09
C ALA A 226 2.35 -10.37 7.06
N ASN A 227 1.16 -10.76 7.53
CA ASN A 227 0.03 -11.20 6.71
C ASN A 227 -1.27 -10.48 7.11
N LEU A 228 -1.88 -9.77 6.16
CA LEU A 228 -3.18 -9.12 6.22
C LEU A 228 -3.92 -9.40 4.91
N ALA A 229 -4.52 -10.59 4.79
CA ALA A 229 -5.08 -11.09 3.53
C ALA A 229 -6.49 -10.62 3.20
N GLU A 230 -7.20 -9.97 4.13
CA GLU A 230 -8.60 -9.57 3.99
C GLU A 230 -8.82 -8.64 2.80
N PHE A 231 -8.13 -7.49 2.71
CA PHE A 231 -8.28 -6.57 1.57
C PHE A 231 -7.96 -7.19 0.20
N PRO A 232 -6.82 -7.89 0.01
CA PRO A 232 -6.57 -8.62 -1.23
C PRO A 232 -7.64 -9.66 -1.57
N VAL A 233 -8.18 -10.37 -0.58
CA VAL A 233 -9.29 -11.31 -0.77
C VAL A 233 -10.58 -10.59 -1.16
N LEU A 234 -10.95 -9.51 -0.47
CA LEU A 234 -12.13 -8.70 -0.82
C LEU A 234 -12.01 -8.14 -2.24
N GLN A 235 -10.80 -7.75 -2.65
CA GLN A 235 -10.52 -7.32 -4.01
C GLN A 235 -10.82 -8.44 -5.02
N MET A 236 -10.35 -9.67 -4.76
CA MET A 236 -10.63 -10.86 -5.60
C MET A 236 -12.13 -11.18 -5.68
N LEU A 237 -12.80 -11.23 -4.54
CA LEU A 237 -14.20 -11.64 -4.45
C LEU A 237 -15.13 -10.63 -5.13
N TYR A 238 -14.94 -9.33 -4.87
CA TYR A 238 -15.89 -8.28 -5.23
C TYR A 238 -15.42 -7.39 -6.38
N ARG A 239 -14.20 -6.82 -6.32
CA ARG A 239 -13.71 -5.89 -7.38
C ARG A 239 -13.30 -6.61 -8.66
N GLN A 240 -12.77 -7.84 -8.54
CA GLN A 240 -12.56 -8.72 -9.71
C GLN A 240 -13.83 -9.52 -10.05
N GLY A 241 -14.82 -9.55 -9.16
CA GLY A 241 -16.11 -10.24 -9.34
C GLY A 241 -16.02 -11.77 -9.36
N MET A 242 -15.07 -12.39 -8.65
CA MET A 242 -14.96 -13.86 -8.57
C MET A 242 -16.09 -14.51 -7.77
N ALA A 243 -16.72 -13.77 -6.85
CA ALA A 243 -17.83 -14.27 -6.03
C ALA A 243 -19.21 -13.76 -6.46
N ILE A 244 -19.27 -12.83 -7.42
CA ILE A 244 -20.52 -12.19 -7.87
C ILE A 244 -21.24 -13.12 -8.86
N PRO A 245 -22.46 -13.60 -8.58
CA PRO A 245 -23.20 -14.47 -9.48
C PRO A 245 -23.42 -13.83 -10.86
N GLY A 246 -23.20 -14.59 -11.94
CA GLY A 246 -23.37 -14.10 -13.32
C GLY A 246 -22.28 -13.15 -13.82
N HIS A 247 -21.32 -12.76 -12.98
CA HIS A 247 -20.20 -11.92 -13.39
C HIS A 247 -19.27 -12.66 -14.36
N PRO A 248 -18.77 -12.03 -15.44
CA PRO A 248 -17.97 -12.70 -16.48
C PRO A 248 -16.61 -13.23 -16.02
N ASN A 249 -16.15 -12.81 -14.84
CA ASN A 249 -14.95 -13.32 -14.18
C ASN A 249 -15.23 -14.36 -13.08
N ASN A 250 -16.51 -14.62 -12.77
CA ASN A 250 -16.90 -15.71 -11.89
C ASN A 250 -16.88 -17.03 -12.67
N SER A 251 -15.75 -17.74 -12.59
CA SER A 251 -15.57 -19.06 -13.21
C SER A 251 -15.95 -20.22 -12.30
N GLY A 252 -16.46 -19.94 -11.09
CA GLY A 252 -16.64 -20.93 -10.03
C GLY A 252 -15.36 -21.29 -9.27
N ARG A 253 -14.18 -20.84 -9.76
CA ARG A 253 -12.89 -21.01 -9.06
C ARG A 253 -12.79 -20.01 -7.91
N LYS A 254 -12.50 -20.51 -6.71
CA LYS A 254 -12.26 -19.67 -5.53
C LYS A 254 -10.83 -19.11 -5.55
N PRO A 255 -10.62 -17.93 -4.94
CA PRO A 255 -9.26 -17.49 -4.64
C PRO A 255 -8.54 -18.48 -3.73
N LEU A 256 -7.22 -18.57 -3.88
CA LEU A 256 -6.41 -19.57 -3.20
C LEU A 256 -5.44 -18.94 -2.20
N LEU A 257 -5.44 -19.41 -0.95
CA LEU A 257 -4.42 -19.08 0.05
C LEU A 257 -3.40 -20.20 0.21
N ILE A 258 -2.14 -19.84 0.24
CA ILE A 258 -1.02 -20.76 0.32
C ILE A 258 -0.13 -20.36 1.50
N GLY A 259 0.23 -21.29 2.38
CA GLY A 259 1.09 -20.98 3.54
C GLY A 259 1.29 -22.16 4.49
N SER A 260 1.88 -21.92 5.66
CA SER A 260 1.89 -22.92 6.75
C SER A 260 0.47 -23.12 7.30
N ALA A 261 0.16 -24.32 7.81
CA ALA A 261 -1.17 -24.63 8.36
C ALA A 261 -1.66 -23.61 9.41
N ASP A 262 -0.77 -23.20 10.32
CA ASP A 262 -1.10 -22.21 11.36
C ASP A 262 -1.43 -20.83 10.76
N GLN A 263 -0.69 -20.41 9.73
CA GLN A 263 -0.95 -19.15 9.03
C GLN A 263 -2.28 -19.19 8.27
N LEU A 264 -2.60 -20.32 7.62
CA LEU A 264 -3.88 -20.49 6.95
C LEU A 264 -5.03 -20.39 7.95
N LYS A 265 -4.93 -21.10 9.09
CA LYS A 265 -5.94 -21.03 10.15
C LYS A 265 -6.11 -19.60 10.69
N ALA A 266 -5.00 -18.92 11.00
CA ALA A 266 -5.02 -17.55 11.50
C ALA A 266 -5.66 -16.57 10.49
N GLN A 267 -5.29 -16.66 9.21
CA GLN A 267 -5.84 -15.78 8.17
C GLN A 267 -7.30 -16.07 7.84
N LEU A 268 -7.74 -17.33 7.86
CA LEU A 268 -9.17 -17.64 7.68
C LEU A 268 -10.02 -17.05 8.82
N GLU A 269 -9.61 -17.25 10.08
CA GLU A 269 -10.32 -16.64 11.22
C GLU A 269 -10.29 -15.11 11.13
N TYR A 270 -9.13 -14.52 10.82
CA TYR A 270 -8.98 -13.08 10.62
C TYR A 270 -9.94 -12.53 9.55
N ILE A 271 -10.04 -13.16 8.38
CA ILE A 271 -10.97 -12.77 7.31
C ILE A 271 -12.43 -12.92 7.76
N HIS A 272 -12.74 -13.97 8.53
CA HIS A 272 -14.09 -14.18 9.06
C HIS A 272 -14.51 -13.04 10.00
N ARG A 273 -13.59 -12.65 10.89
CA ARG A 273 -13.75 -11.52 11.82
C ARG A 273 -13.74 -10.17 11.09
N GLY A 274 -12.99 -10.05 10.00
CA GLY A 274 -13.00 -8.87 9.13
C GLY A 274 -14.34 -8.63 8.46
N ASN A 275 -14.94 -9.68 7.91
CA ASN A 275 -16.22 -9.58 7.20
C ASN A 275 -17.41 -9.40 8.13
N TYR A 276 -17.36 -9.97 9.33
CA TYR A 276 -18.55 -10.11 10.18
C TYR A 276 -18.32 -9.81 11.67
N GLY A 277 -17.13 -9.45 12.13
CA GLY A 277 -16.86 -9.08 13.52
C GLY A 277 -17.26 -10.16 14.54
N LEU A 278 -18.25 -9.87 15.39
CA LEU A 278 -18.88 -10.84 16.28
C LEU A 278 -19.86 -11.74 15.50
N LEU A 279 -19.67 -13.06 15.60
CA LEU A 279 -20.30 -14.03 14.70
C LEU A 279 -21.65 -14.54 15.18
N SER A 280 -22.03 -14.23 16.41
CA SER A 280 -23.25 -14.76 17.01
C SER A 280 -23.85 -13.83 18.07
N LYS A 281 -25.15 -13.99 18.30
CA LYS A 281 -25.88 -13.33 19.40
C LYS A 281 -25.17 -13.51 20.75
N LYS A 282 -24.64 -14.71 21.01
CA LYS A 282 -23.91 -15.02 22.26
C LYS A 282 -22.64 -14.16 22.40
N GLU A 283 -21.89 -13.95 21.32
CA GLU A 283 -20.71 -13.10 21.36
C GLU A 283 -21.09 -11.61 21.56
N ILE A 284 -22.17 -11.15 20.95
CA ILE A 284 -22.70 -9.78 21.13
C ILE A 284 -23.15 -9.56 22.58
N MET A 285 -23.92 -10.49 23.15
CA MET A 285 -24.36 -10.42 24.55
C MET A 285 -23.19 -10.49 25.53
N ALA A 286 -22.14 -11.27 25.22
CA ALA A 286 -20.93 -11.32 26.03
C ALA A 286 -20.16 -9.99 26.06
N ALA A 287 -20.42 -9.09 25.09
CA ALA A 287 -19.92 -7.73 25.09
C ALA A 287 -20.81 -6.73 25.87
N GLY A 288 -21.80 -7.22 26.63
CA GLY A 288 -22.63 -6.39 27.50
C GLY A 288 -23.87 -5.78 26.84
N ILE A 289 -24.24 -6.25 25.64
CA ILE A 289 -25.48 -5.86 24.97
C ILE A 289 -26.63 -6.74 25.46
N ASP A 290 -27.80 -6.13 25.71
CA ASP A 290 -29.00 -6.87 26.11
C ASP A 290 -29.54 -7.74 24.96
N GLU A 291 -30.45 -8.64 25.32
CA GLU A 291 -30.95 -9.65 24.40
C GLU A 291 -31.71 -9.06 23.19
N GLU A 292 -32.53 -8.03 23.42
CA GLU A 292 -33.38 -7.41 22.40
C GLU A 292 -32.52 -6.65 21.38
N MET A 293 -31.57 -5.86 21.86
CA MET A 293 -30.63 -5.15 21.01
C MET A 293 -29.70 -6.14 20.26
N ALA A 294 -29.27 -7.23 20.90
CA ALA A 294 -28.46 -8.26 20.24
C ALA A 294 -29.22 -8.96 19.09
N ASP A 295 -30.53 -9.17 19.22
CA ASP A 295 -31.37 -9.68 18.12
C ASP A 295 -31.44 -8.69 16.96
N ILE A 296 -31.62 -7.39 17.23
CA ILE A 296 -31.60 -6.35 16.20
C ILE A 296 -30.24 -6.32 15.48
N MET A 297 -29.13 -6.36 16.23
CA MET A 297 -27.78 -6.40 15.66
C MET A 297 -27.55 -7.64 14.78
N MET A 298 -28.06 -8.81 15.17
CA MET A 298 -27.97 -10.01 14.34
C MET A 298 -28.79 -9.89 13.05
N ARG A 299 -29.98 -9.27 13.09
CA ARG A 299 -30.77 -9.00 11.88
C ARG A 299 -30.03 -8.06 10.92
N ILE A 300 -29.44 -6.97 11.44
CA ILE A 300 -28.58 -6.04 10.67
C ILE A 300 -27.46 -6.83 9.98
N LYS A 301 -26.70 -7.61 10.75
CA LYS A 301 -25.57 -8.38 10.24
C LYS A 301 -25.99 -9.38 9.16
N LEU A 302 -27.12 -10.06 9.33
CA LEU A 302 -27.66 -10.97 8.33
C LEU A 302 -28.12 -10.24 7.06
N LYS A 303 -28.69 -9.03 7.15
CA LYS A 303 -29.04 -8.24 5.96
C LYS A 303 -27.79 -7.88 5.15
N PHE A 304 -26.71 -7.45 5.80
CA PHE A 304 -25.42 -7.22 5.15
C PHE A 304 -24.78 -8.50 4.60
N ALA A 305 -24.97 -9.63 5.28
CA ALA A 305 -24.47 -10.94 4.86
C ALA A 305 -25.39 -11.65 3.85
N PHE A 306 -26.39 -10.98 3.28
CA PHE A 306 -27.36 -11.56 2.34
C PHE A 306 -28.06 -12.82 2.88
N GLY A 307 -28.41 -12.79 4.15
CA GLY A 307 -29.13 -13.84 4.88
C GLY A 307 -28.25 -14.95 5.47
N THR A 308 -26.94 -14.98 5.20
CA THR A 308 -26.07 -16.06 5.71
C THR A 308 -24.65 -15.59 5.95
N ILE A 309 -24.17 -15.74 7.18
CA ILE A 309 -22.75 -15.62 7.52
C ILE A 309 -22.03 -16.84 6.96
N ARG A 310 -21.13 -16.62 6.00
CA ARG A 310 -20.40 -17.70 5.32
C ARG A 310 -19.06 -17.93 5.99
N ASN A 311 -18.74 -19.20 6.25
CA ASN A 311 -17.40 -19.54 6.68
C ASN A 311 -16.39 -19.29 5.52
N PRO A 312 -15.15 -18.86 5.83
CA PRO A 312 -14.15 -18.54 4.83
C PRO A 312 -13.82 -19.66 3.83
N ASP A 313 -13.92 -20.94 4.22
CA ASP A 313 -13.71 -22.11 3.34
C ASP A 313 -14.76 -22.21 2.21
N GLN A 314 -15.92 -21.58 2.38
CA GLN A 314 -16.90 -21.45 1.31
C GLN A 314 -16.48 -20.41 0.27
N LEU A 315 -15.60 -19.48 0.62
CA LEU A 315 -15.15 -18.38 -0.22
C LEU A 315 -13.73 -18.60 -0.77
N LEU A 316 -12.89 -19.38 -0.09
CA LEU A 316 -11.47 -19.54 -0.36
C LEU A 316 -11.05 -21.01 -0.37
N ASP A 317 -10.14 -21.35 -1.28
CA ASP A 317 -9.39 -22.60 -1.22
C ASP A 317 -8.07 -22.40 -0.46
N THR A 318 -7.52 -23.47 0.11
CA THR A 318 -6.24 -23.40 0.82
C THR A 318 -5.30 -24.54 0.47
N ILE A 319 -3.99 -24.25 0.41
CA ILE A 319 -2.92 -25.25 0.28
C ILE A 319 -1.87 -25.03 1.36
N ALA A 320 -1.76 -25.99 2.27
CA ALA A 320 -0.68 -26.03 3.25
C ALA A 320 0.63 -26.46 2.58
N ILE A 321 1.70 -25.67 2.72
CA ILE A 321 3.03 -26.02 2.23
C ILE A 321 3.98 -26.35 3.39
N ASP A 322 4.59 -27.51 3.28
CA ASP A 322 5.75 -27.98 4.04
C ASP A 322 7.02 -27.93 3.16
N GLU A 323 8.05 -28.70 3.50
CA GLU A 323 9.28 -28.82 2.70
C GLU A 323 9.10 -29.67 1.43
N LYS A 324 7.97 -30.38 1.29
CA LYS A 324 7.70 -31.21 0.12
C LYS A 324 7.15 -30.34 -1.00
N LYS A 325 7.54 -30.70 -2.22
CA LYS A 325 7.03 -30.09 -3.43
C LYS A 325 5.53 -30.41 -3.58
N ARG A 326 4.70 -29.38 -3.75
CA ARG A 326 3.24 -29.48 -3.93
C ARG A 326 2.81 -28.81 -5.23
N GLU A 327 1.85 -29.41 -5.92
CA GLU A 327 1.22 -28.77 -7.08
C GLU A 327 0.18 -27.75 -6.61
N ILE A 328 0.17 -26.57 -7.23
CA ILE A 328 -0.80 -25.50 -6.98
C ILE A 328 -1.91 -25.57 -8.02
N SER A 329 -1.55 -25.55 -9.30
CA SER A 329 -2.48 -25.47 -10.42
C SER A 329 -1.76 -25.71 -11.73
N ASN A 330 -2.35 -26.51 -12.63
CA ASN A 330 -1.93 -26.65 -14.03
C ASN A 330 -0.42 -26.89 -14.22
N GLY A 331 0.20 -27.76 -13.41
CA GLY A 331 1.63 -28.06 -13.48
C GLY A 331 2.58 -27.03 -12.85
N VAL A 332 2.04 -26.00 -12.18
CA VAL A 332 2.82 -25.09 -11.33
C VAL A 332 2.98 -25.73 -9.96
N PHE A 333 4.23 -25.84 -9.48
CA PHE A 333 4.54 -26.39 -8.16
C PHE A 333 5.21 -25.35 -7.28
N VAL A 334 5.06 -25.51 -5.97
CA VAL A 334 5.73 -24.73 -4.93
C VAL A 334 6.39 -25.65 -3.90
N GLN A 335 7.51 -25.20 -3.35
CA GLN A 335 8.24 -25.88 -2.29
C GLN A 335 8.86 -24.85 -1.34
N ARG A 336 8.78 -25.09 -0.03
CA ARG A 336 9.57 -24.34 0.96
C ARG A 336 11.02 -24.84 0.92
N ILE A 337 11.96 -23.95 0.60
CA ILE A 337 13.40 -24.29 0.48
C ILE A 337 14.22 -23.82 1.69
N ALA A 338 13.73 -22.81 2.41
CA ALA A 338 14.25 -22.37 3.70
C ALA A 338 13.15 -21.62 4.47
N PHE A 339 13.46 -21.14 5.67
CA PHE A 339 12.52 -20.38 6.48
C PHE A 339 12.03 -19.12 5.73
N ASN A 340 10.72 -19.04 5.47
CA ASN A 340 10.09 -17.94 4.73
C ASN A 340 10.66 -17.74 3.30
N GLN A 341 11.22 -18.79 2.71
CA GLN A 341 11.75 -18.83 1.33
C GLN A 341 11.14 -19.97 0.54
N PHE A 342 10.66 -19.66 -0.66
CA PHE A 342 9.83 -20.57 -1.46
C PHE A 342 10.32 -20.63 -2.91
N ARG A 343 10.36 -21.83 -3.48
CA ARG A 343 10.66 -22.07 -4.89
C ARG A 343 9.40 -22.44 -5.64
N PHE A 344 9.09 -21.69 -6.68
CA PHE A 344 8.07 -22.04 -7.66
C PHE A 344 8.72 -22.68 -8.89
N THR A 345 8.12 -23.73 -9.45
CA THR A 345 8.61 -24.37 -10.69
C THR A 345 7.48 -24.57 -11.69
N TYR A 346 7.74 -24.28 -12.96
CA TYR A 346 6.84 -24.52 -14.09
C TYR A 346 7.64 -24.88 -15.34
N ARG A 347 7.32 -26.00 -16.00
CA ARG A 347 7.97 -26.46 -17.25
C ARG A 347 9.52 -26.45 -17.25
N GLY A 348 10.13 -26.73 -16.10
CA GLY A 348 11.59 -26.77 -15.95
C GLY A 348 12.23 -25.42 -15.57
N GLU A 349 11.49 -24.32 -15.59
CA GLU A 349 11.91 -23.03 -15.04
C GLU A 349 11.56 -22.95 -13.55
N PHE A 350 12.27 -22.08 -12.82
CA PHE A 350 12.01 -21.82 -11.41
C PHE A 350 12.17 -20.34 -11.04
N SER A 351 11.51 -19.93 -9.96
CA SER A 351 11.73 -18.65 -9.29
C SER A 351 11.74 -18.83 -7.79
N ASP A 352 12.72 -18.23 -7.14
CA ASP A 352 12.88 -18.23 -5.69
C ASP A 352 12.37 -16.92 -5.11
N ILE A 353 11.51 -17.03 -4.11
CA ILE A 353 10.83 -15.93 -3.45
C ILE A 353 11.27 -15.90 -1.99
N ASP A 354 11.92 -14.80 -1.58
CA ASP A 354 12.34 -14.57 -0.19
C ASP A 354 11.47 -13.48 0.44
N LEU A 355 10.59 -13.88 1.36
CA LEU A 355 9.66 -12.99 2.07
C LEU A 355 10.27 -12.37 3.34
N ASN A 356 11.54 -12.66 3.66
CA ASN A 356 12.22 -12.07 4.81
C ASN A 356 12.55 -10.59 4.58
N LEU A 357 12.35 -9.78 5.62
CA LEU A 357 12.82 -8.40 5.68
C LEU A 357 14.16 -8.35 6.44
N PRO A 358 15.17 -7.64 5.91
CA PRO A 358 16.34 -7.29 6.71
C PRO A 358 15.95 -6.46 7.94
N ARG A 359 16.80 -6.47 8.97
CA ARG A 359 16.57 -5.66 10.18
C ARG A 359 16.38 -4.19 9.81
N LYS A 360 15.41 -3.53 10.45
CA LYS A 360 15.07 -2.10 10.27
C LYS A 360 14.58 -1.73 8.84
N VAL A 361 14.28 -2.72 8.00
CA VAL A 361 13.62 -2.50 6.71
C VAL A 361 12.12 -2.69 6.88
N PHE A 362 11.34 -1.66 6.59
CA PHE A 362 9.88 -1.70 6.68
C PHE A 362 9.28 -1.65 5.27
N TYR A 363 8.05 -2.15 5.14
CA TYR A 363 7.29 -1.99 3.89
C TYR A 363 7.07 -0.49 3.61
N PRO A 364 7.24 -0.05 2.35
CA PRO A 364 7.08 1.35 1.99
C PRO A 364 5.62 1.78 2.18
N SER A 365 5.41 3.03 2.61
CA SER A 365 4.09 3.64 2.53
C SER A 365 3.73 3.87 1.07
N PRO A 366 2.48 3.60 0.64
CA PRO A 366 2.04 3.95 -0.70
C PRO A 366 1.85 5.48 -0.86
N TYR A 367 1.87 6.24 0.23
CA TYR A 367 1.52 7.66 0.24
C TYR A 367 2.76 8.56 0.24
N PRO A 368 2.84 9.55 -0.66
CA PRO A 368 3.81 10.63 -0.56
C PRO A 368 3.30 11.68 0.45
N LEU A 369 3.59 11.49 1.74
CA LEU A 369 3.14 12.41 2.78
C LEU A 369 4.08 13.62 2.93
N PRO A 370 3.60 14.87 2.73
CA PRO A 370 4.38 16.06 3.03
C PRO A 370 4.59 16.20 4.55
N TYR A 371 5.76 16.77 4.91
CA TYR A 371 6.04 17.08 6.31
C TYR A 371 5.33 18.36 6.73
N TYR A 372 4.53 18.27 7.80
CA TYR A 372 3.87 19.40 8.43
C TYR A 372 4.36 19.55 9.87
N ARG A 373 4.31 20.80 10.33
CA ARG A 373 4.51 21.11 11.74
C ARG A 373 3.16 21.40 12.38
N VAL A 374 2.78 20.55 13.32
CA VAL A 374 1.51 20.67 14.01
C VAL A 374 1.67 21.48 15.29
N GLN A 375 0.95 22.60 15.40
CA GLN A 375 0.85 23.39 16.62
C GLN A 375 -0.13 22.74 17.61
N ARG A 376 0.13 22.91 18.92
CA ARG A 376 -0.72 22.36 19.99
C ARG A 376 -1.79 23.38 20.38
N HIS A 377 -3.05 23.01 20.28
CA HIS A 377 -4.19 23.85 20.69
C HIS A 377 -5.01 23.21 21.82
N TYR A 378 -5.96 23.97 22.36
CA TYR A 378 -6.80 23.52 23.46
C TYR A 378 -7.85 22.49 23.02
N PHE A 379 -8.56 22.73 21.91
CA PHE A 379 -9.45 21.74 21.29
C PHE A 379 -9.42 21.90 19.78
N ALA A 380 -8.84 20.94 19.07
CA ALA A 380 -8.65 21.01 17.62
C ALA A 380 -8.64 19.63 16.99
N VAL A 381 -8.93 19.56 15.69
CA VAL A 381 -8.89 18.33 14.90
C VAL A 381 -7.88 18.51 13.78
N VAL A 382 -6.93 17.60 13.68
CA VAL A 382 -6.01 17.49 12.55
C VAL A 382 -6.50 16.36 11.64
N HIS A 383 -6.61 16.66 10.36
CA HIS A 383 -7.09 15.71 9.35
C HIS A 383 -5.93 14.89 8.81
N THR A 384 -5.96 13.58 9.08
CA THR A 384 -4.85 12.68 8.80
C THR A 384 -5.08 11.76 7.61
N GLY A 385 -6.32 11.68 7.12
CA GLY A 385 -6.71 10.90 5.95
C GLY A 385 -8.18 11.10 5.61
N GLU A 386 -8.46 11.11 4.31
CA GLU A 386 -9.81 11.29 3.72
C GLU A 386 -10.13 10.20 2.69
N GLY A 387 -9.18 9.31 2.40
CA GLY A 387 -9.35 8.22 1.46
C GLY A 387 -10.19 7.10 2.06
N ASP A 388 -10.73 6.23 1.20
CA ASP A 388 -11.22 4.92 1.64
C ASP A 388 -10.07 3.89 1.73
N GLY A 389 -10.42 2.64 1.96
CA GLY A 389 -9.49 1.50 1.90
C GLY A 389 -8.82 1.26 0.53
N TRP A 390 -9.27 1.89 -0.55
CA TRP A 390 -8.79 1.68 -1.92
C TRP A 390 -8.02 2.87 -2.50
N ASN A 391 -8.07 4.03 -1.85
CA ASN A 391 -7.42 5.26 -2.30
C ASN A 391 -5.88 5.13 -2.24
N THR A 392 -5.22 5.40 -3.38
CA THR A 392 -3.75 5.31 -3.51
C THR A 392 -3.01 6.60 -3.19
N GLU A 393 -3.72 7.73 -3.11
CA GLU A 393 -3.15 9.07 -2.95
C GLU A 393 -3.28 9.59 -1.51
N HIS A 394 -4.35 9.21 -0.82
CA HIS A 394 -4.64 9.67 0.54
C HIS A 394 -4.76 8.50 1.52
N PRO A 395 -4.21 8.64 2.75
CA PRO A 395 -4.48 7.70 3.83
C PRO A 395 -5.97 7.56 4.09
N SER A 396 -6.35 6.40 4.61
CA SER A 396 -7.72 6.09 4.97
C SER A 396 -8.28 7.05 6.03
N MET A 397 -9.59 7.24 6.03
CA MET A 397 -10.31 8.17 6.90
C MET A 397 -9.84 8.02 8.35
N SER A 398 -9.23 9.07 8.87
CA SER A 398 -8.75 9.12 10.26
C SER A 398 -8.59 10.57 10.69
N SER A 399 -8.53 10.77 12.00
CA SER A 399 -8.33 12.10 12.58
C SER A 399 -7.45 12.04 13.82
N LEU A 400 -6.78 13.15 14.09
CA LEU A 400 -6.06 13.38 15.34
C LEU A 400 -6.79 14.47 16.12
N LEU A 401 -7.31 14.11 17.29
CA LEU A 401 -7.96 15.02 18.20
C LEU A 401 -6.95 15.60 19.19
N MET A 402 -6.94 16.92 19.34
CA MET A 402 -6.18 17.61 20.37
C MET A 402 -7.10 18.05 21.49
N PHE A 403 -6.67 17.78 22.72
CA PHE A 403 -7.30 18.37 23.90
C PHE A 403 -6.23 18.79 24.92
N GLN A 404 -6.19 20.07 25.27
CA GLN A 404 -5.19 20.68 26.15
C GLN A 404 -3.75 20.32 25.73
N GLY A 405 -3.47 20.36 24.43
CA GLY A 405 -2.18 19.98 23.84
C GLY A 405 -1.85 18.48 23.85
N ARG A 406 -2.69 17.62 24.45
CA ARG A 406 -2.58 16.15 24.35
C ARG A 406 -3.14 15.70 23.01
N ILE A 407 -2.63 14.58 22.52
CA ILE A 407 -3.00 13.99 21.24
C ILE A 407 -3.77 12.70 21.47
N TYR A 408 -4.91 12.57 20.81
CA TYR A 408 -5.64 11.32 20.70
C TYR A 408 -5.83 10.99 19.23
N LEU A 409 -5.67 9.72 18.88
CA LEU A 409 -6.00 9.23 17.55
C LEU A 409 -7.47 8.81 17.52
N ILE A 410 -8.10 9.00 16.37
CA ILE A 410 -9.37 8.36 16.04
C ILE A 410 -9.03 7.39 14.90
N ASP A 411 -9.15 6.10 15.23
CA ASP A 411 -8.70 4.93 14.48
C ASP A 411 -7.18 4.77 14.31
N ALA A 412 -6.79 3.56 13.91
CA ALA A 412 -5.41 3.13 13.73
C ALA A 412 -5.21 2.63 12.29
N SER A 413 -5.26 3.55 11.34
CA SER A 413 -5.12 3.21 9.92
C SER A 413 -3.75 2.60 9.56
N PRO A 414 -3.67 1.79 8.48
CA PRO A 414 -2.41 1.24 8.01
C PRO A 414 -1.34 2.33 7.81
N GLY A 415 -0.16 2.14 8.42
CA GLY A 415 0.93 3.10 8.30
C GLY A 415 0.77 4.37 9.16
N VAL A 416 -0.04 4.35 10.21
CA VAL A 416 -0.21 5.46 11.18
C VAL A 416 1.12 6.08 11.64
N ILE A 417 2.19 5.29 11.79
CA ILE A 417 3.50 5.81 12.21
C ILE A 417 4.12 6.75 11.15
N ASN A 418 3.84 6.50 9.86
CA ASN A 418 4.28 7.34 8.75
C ASN A 418 3.51 8.67 8.78
N THR A 419 2.19 8.61 9.02
CA THR A 419 1.33 9.78 9.22
C THR A 419 1.80 10.65 10.38
N LEU A 420 2.03 10.06 11.55
CA LEU A 420 2.55 10.77 12.72
C LEU A 420 3.92 11.41 12.45
N THR A 421 4.83 10.65 11.84
CA THR A 421 6.16 11.14 11.46
C THR A 421 6.08 12.35 10.52
N ALA A 422 5.19 12.30 9.52
CA ALA A 422 4.97 13.41 8.60
C ALA A 422 4.45 14.65 9.33
N LEU A 423 3.60 14.49 10.34
CA LEU A 423 3.08 15.57 11.17
C LEU A 423 4.06 16.07 12.27
N GLY A 424 5.26 15.52 12.34
CA GLY A 424 6.24 15.91 13.37
C GLY A 424 5.91 15.37 14.76
N ILE A 425 5.13 14.29 14.85
CA ILE A 425 4.64 13.70 16.10
C ILE A 425 5.28 12.33 16.27
N ASP A 426 5.93 12.08 17.41
CA ASP A 426 6.37 10.73 17.77
C ASP A 426 5.23 9.96 18.47
N ILE A 427 5.21 8.64 18.35
CA ILE A 427 4.18 7.79 18.98
C ILE A 427 4.13 7.96 20.51
N SER A 428 5.26 8.30 21.15
CA SER A 428 5.30 8.60 22.58
C SER A 428 4.53 9.87 22.97
N GLU A 429 4.14 10.70 22.01
CA GLU A 429 3.30 11.88 22.19
C GLU A 429 1.80 11.62 22.13
N VAL A 430 1.40 10.44 21.67
CA VAL A 430 0.00 10.02 21.64
C VAL A 430 -0.40 9.55 23.04
N GLU A 431 -1.52 10.08 23.54
CA GLU A 431 -2.09 9.76 24.84
C GLU A 431 -3.02 8.54 24.78
N GLY A 432 -3.78 8.41 23.69
CA GLY A 432 -4.66 7.27 23.46
C GLY A 432 -5.25 7.22 22.05
N VAL A 433 -6.02 6.16 21.80
CA VAL A 433 -6.75 5.93 20.56
C VAL A 433 -8.23 5.69 20.87
N PHE A 434 -9.11 6.41 20.18
CA PHE A 434 -10.53 6.12 20.08
C PHE A 434 -10.74 5.24 18.86
N HIS A 435 -11.32 4.05 19.01
CA HIS A 435 -11.48 3.09 17.92
C HIS A 435 -12.95 2.98 17.52
N THR A 436 -13.26 3.17 16.25
CA THR A 436 -14.63 3.20 15.73
C THR A 436 -15.13 1.81 15.36
N HIS A 437 -14.32 1.01 14.65
CA HIS A 437 -14.68 -0.33 14.17
C HIS A 437 -13.45 -1.13 13.70
N ALA A 438 -13.65 -2.39 13.30
CA ALA A 438 -12.57 -3.36 13.08
C ALA A 438 -12.15 -3.58 11.60
N HIS A 439 -12.58 -2.76 10.63
CA HIS A 439 -12.11 -2.92 9.24
C HIS A 439 -10.61 -2.59 9.11
N ASP A 440 -9.91 -3.23 8.16
CA ASP A 440 -8.44 -3.15 8.06
C ASP A 440 -7.89 -1.74 7.89
N ASP A 441 -8.61 -0.89 7.16
CA ASP A 441 -8.27 0.51 6.93
C ASP A 441 -8.37 1.39 8.18
N HIS A 442 -8.99 0.89 9.25
CA HIS A 442 -9.06 1.52 10.58
C HIS A 442 -8.32 0.73 11.67
N PHE A 443 -7.98 -0.54 11.42
CA PHE A 443 -7.43 -1.50 12.38
C PHE A 443 -5.92 -1.78 12.20
N ALA A 444 -5.41 -1.84 10.97
CA ALA A 444 -4.11 -2.46 10.69
C ALA A 444 -2.90 -1.71 11.26
N GLY A 445 -3.07 -0.49 11.75
CA GLY A 445 -2.07 0.32 12.44
C GLY A 445 -1.88 -0.02 13.92
N LEU A 446 -2.72 -0.88 14.52
CA LEU A 446 -2.60 -1.25 15.95
C LEU A 446 -1.18 -1.73 16.35
N PRO A 447 -0.47 -2.56 15.57
CA PRO A 447 0.91 -2.93 15.89
C PRO A 447 1.85 -1.74 16.02
N ASP A 448 1.64 -0.67 15.24
CA ASP A 448 2.46 0.55 15.34
C ASP A 448 2.19 1.30 16.65
N LEU A 449 0.97 1.21 17.23
CA LEU A 449 0.62 1.81 18.53
C LEU A 449 1.21 1.04 19.72
N ILE A 450 1.43 -0.26 19.57
CA ILE A 450 2.10 -1.13 20.57
C ILE A 450 3.59 -0.78 20.71
N ARG A 451 4.15 -0.01 19.77
CA ARG A 451 5.58 0.35 19.74
C ARG A 451 5.93 1.46 20.72
N ASN A 452 5.54 1.27 21.98
CA ASN A 452 5.82 2.15 23.10
C ASN A 452 6.17 1.31 24.34
N ASP A 453 6.87 1.89 25.30
CA ASP A 453 7.21 1.26 26.59
C ASP A 453 6.13 1.44 27.66
N ARG A 454 5.05 2.16 27.31
CA ARG A 454 3.80 2.26 28.08
C ARG A 454 2.63 1.72 27.26
N ARG A 455 1.66 1.12 27.94
CA ARG A 455 0.37 0.76 27.33
C ARG A 455 -0.35 2.02 26.86
N MET A 456 -0.80 2.01 25.61
CA MET A 456 -1.59 3.11 25.04
C MET A 456 -3.01 3.02 25.59
N LYS A 457 -3.61 4.15 25.97
CA LYS A 457 -5.03 4.18 26.34
C LYS A 457 -5.89 3.86 25.12
N TYR A 458 -6.78 2.90 25.27
CA TYR A 458 -7.65 2.41 24.21
C TYR A 458 -9.09 2.66 24.60
N PHE A 459 -9.75 3.56 23.89
CA PHE A 459 -11.12 3.98 24.14
C PHE A 459 -12.03 3.40 23.07
N ALA A 460 -12.98 2.56 23.46
CA ALA A 460 -14.01 2.02 22.58
C ALA A 460 -15.19 1.55 23.40
N THR A 461 -16.31 1.29 22.75
CA THR A 461 -17.39 0.54 23.41
C THR A 461 -16.95 -0.93 23.62
N PRO A 462 -17.45 -1.63 24.66
CA PRO A 462 -17.15 -3.05 24.86
C PRO A 462 -17.42 -3.92 23.62
N LEU A 463 -18.42 -3.53 22.84
CA LEU A 463 -18.81 -4.15 21.58
C LEU A 463 -17.67 -4.09 20.54
N VAL A 464 -17.20 -2.88 20.22
CA VAL A 464 -16.10 -2.67 19.27
C VAL A 464 -14.79 -3.27 19.79
N ARG A 465 -14.51 -3.11 21.08
CA ARG A 465 -13.32 -3.72 21.72
C ARG A 465 -13.31 -5.23 21.56
N SER A 466 -14.44 -5.92 21.78
CA SER A 466 -14.54 -7.38 21.65
C SER A 466 -14.25 -7.83 20.22
N ALA A 467 -14.80 -7.14 19.22
CA ALA A 467 -14.56 -7.43 17.81
C ALA A 467 -13.08 -7.22 17.42
N VAL A 468 -12.51 -6.07 17.77
CA VAL A 468 -11.10 -5.72 17.52
C VAL A 468 -10.15 -6.71 18.21
N ALA A 469 -10.39 -7.04 19.49
CA ALA A 469 -9.55 -7.96 20.24
C ALA A 469 -9.51 -9.36 19.59
N ARG A 470 -10.66 -9.87 19.14
CA ARG A 470 -10.73 -11.17 18.43
C ARG A 470 -10.01 -11.12 17.09
N LYS A 471 -10.19 -10.05 16.31
CA LYS A 471 -9.48 -9.87 15.03
C LYS A 471 -7.96 -9.78 15.22
N PHE A 472 -7.52 -9.01 16.21
CA PHE A 472 -6.11 -8.86 16.60
C PHE A 472 -5.46 -10.17 17.05
N THR A 473 -6.13 -10.87 17.96
CA THR A 473 -5.59 -12.12 18.54
C THR A 473 -5.62 -13.28 17.55
N ALA A 474 -6.57 -13.30 16.60
CA ALA A 474 -6.56 -14.22 15.46
C ALA A 474 -5.27 -14.10 14.62
N LEU A 475 -4.85 -12.87 14.29
CA LEU A 475 -3.60 -12.61 13.57
C LEU A 475 -2.37 -13.06 14.34
N MET A 476 -2.42 -13.04 15.67
CA MET A 476 -1.31 -13.38 16.55
C MET A 476 -1.32 -14.82 17.05
N SER A 477 -2.39 -15.56 16.75
CA SER A 477 -2.66 -16.88 17.36
C SER A 477 -2.58 -16.84 18.89
N LEU A 478 -3.13 -15.77 19.48
CA LEU A 478 -3.20 -15.56 20.92
C LEU A 478 -4.63 -15.76 21.42
N ASP A 479 -4.77 -15.92 22.74
CA ASP A 479 -6.07 -15.85 23.41
C ASP A 479 -6.55 -14.39 23.52
N VAL A 480 -7.87 -14.20 23.53
CA VAL A 480 -8.51 -12.86 23.48
C VAL A 480 -8.15 -12.00 24.69
N ASP A 481 -7.94 -12.60 25.87
CA ASP A 481 -7.55 -11.90 27.11
C ASP A 481 -6.18 -11.23 27.01
N LYS A 482 -5.32 -11.67 26.09
CA LYS A 482 -3.99 -11.10 25.88
C LYS A 482 -4.02 -9.70 25.28
N PHE A 483 -5.15 -9.26 24.72
CA PHE A 483 -5.28 -7.91 24.15
C PHE A 483 -4.97 -6.80 25.18
N GLU A 484 -5.41 -6.97 26.43
CA GLU A 484 -5.23 -5.99 27.52
C GLU A 484 -3.79 -5.91 28.03
N GLN A 485 -2.92 -6.83 27.60
CA GLN A 485 -1.48 -6.74 27.87
C GLN A 485 -0.80 -5.66 27.02
N PHE A 486 -1.40 -5.29 25.89
CA PHE A 486 -0.83 -4.30 24.96
C PHE A 486 -1.44 -2.90 25.13
N PHE A 487 -2.66 -2.82 25.65
CA PHE A 487 -3.43 -1.58 25.75
C PHE A 487 -4.01 -1.39 27.16
N GLU A 488 -4.14 -0.13 27.58
CA GLU A 488 -4.87 0.25 28.78
C GLU A 488 -6.33 0.49 28.36
N ILE A 489 -7.22 -0.44 28.67
CA ILE A 489 -8.61 -0.40 28.20
C ILE A 489 -9.45 0.61 28.98
N HIS A 490 -10.18 1.45 28.24
CA HIS A 490 -11.17 2.39 28.75
C HIS A 490 -12.49 2.17 27.98
N ASP A 491 -13.39 1.38 28.56
CA ASP A 491 -14.69 1.11 27.96
C ASP A 491 -15.58 2.35 28.01
N LEU A 492 -16.27 2.63 26.89
CA LEU A 492 -17.22 3.72 26.73
C LEU A 492 -18.65 3.19 26.68
N GLU A 493 -19.58 3.90 27.31
CA GLU A 493 -21.00 3.59 27.28
C GLU A 493 -21.71 4.32 26.13
N PHE A 494 -22.58 3.61 25.41
CA PHE A 494 -23.38 4.15 24.29
C PHE A 494 -24.37 5.21 24.76
N ASP A 495 -24.64 6.20 23.90
CA ASP A 495 -25.65 7.23 24.11
C ASP A 495 -25.48 8.05 25.42
N THR A 496 -24.31 8.00 26.05
CA THR A 496 -23.97 8.77 27.26
C THR A 496 -22.66 9.56 27.09
N TRP A 497 -22.56 10.69 27.80
CA TRP A 497 -21.34 11.51 27.82
C TRP A 497 -20.32 10.90 28.78
N ASN A 498 -19.31 10.25 28.23
CA ASN A 498 -18.18 9.68 28.95
C ASN A 498 -17.15 10.78 29.22
N ARG A 499 -16.72 10.97 30.48
CA ARG A 499 -15.84 12.09 30.89
C ARG A 499 -14.38 11.67 30.99
N LEU A 500 -13.51 12.41 30.29
CA LEU A 500 -12.07 12.15 30.16
C LEU A 500 -11.24 13.38 30.56
N GLY A 501 -11.30 13.76 31.84
CA GLY A 501 -10.47 14.85 32.37
C GLY A 501 -10.74 16.23 31.76
N GLY A 502 -11.99 16.50 31.37
CA GLY A 502 -12.46 17.75 30.78
C GLY A 502 -12.88 17.64 29.31
N LEU A 503 -12.39 16.63 28.59
CA LEU A 503 -12.95 16.19 27.31
C LEU A 503 -14.14 15.27 27.59
N GLU A 504 -15.22 15.41 26.85
CA GLU A 504 -16.33 14.47 26.90
C GLU A 504 -16.53 13.81 25.53
N VAL A 505 -16.86 12.51 25.52
CA VAL A 505 -17.13 11.74 24.31
C VAL A 505 -18.42 10.94 24.46
N MET A 506 -19.23 10.90 23.42
CA MET A 506 -20.43 10.11 23.33
C MET A 506 -20.35 9.20 22.10
N PRO A 507 -20.27 7.87 22.28
CA PRO A 507 -20.39 6.93 21.18
C PRO A 507 -21.86 6.68 20.82
N PHE A 508 -22.16 6.66 19.53
CA PHE A 508 -23.44 6.25 18.96
C PHE A 508 -23.27 4.94 18.20
N TYR A 509 -24.24 4.04 18.27
CA TYR A 509 -24.23 2.83 17.46
C TYR A 509 -24.50 3.14 15.98
N SER A 510 -23.69 2.59 15.08
CA SER A 510 -23.89 2.64 13.62
C SER A 510 -24.21 1.24 13.12
N PRO A 511 -25.38 1.00 12.48
CA PRO A 511 -25.66 -0.25 11.77
C PRO A 511 -24.62 -0.49 10.67
N HIS A 512 -23.90 -1.60 10.78
CA HIS A 512 -22.80 -1.96 9.88
C HIS A 512 -22.54 -3.49 9.89
N PRO A 513 -21.82 -4.09 8.93
CA PRO A 513 -21.52 -5.53 8.94
C PRO A 513 -20.69 -5.98 10.15
N VAL A 514 -19.76 -5.12 10.58
CA VAL A 514 -18.96 -5.29 11.81
C VAL A 514 -19.44 -4.33 12.89
N GLU A 515 -19.03 -4.57 14.13
CA GLU A 515 -19.39 -3.70 15.24
C GLU A 515 -18.78 -2.30 15.05
N THR A 516 -19.65 -1.28 14.96
CA THR A 516 -19.25 0.10 14.67
C THR A 516 -19.91 1.09 15.62
N ASN A 517 -19.11 2.04 16.11
CA ASN A 517 -19.60 3.22 16.81
C ASN A 517 -19.06 4.52 16.22
N LEU A 518 -19.88 5.56 16.22
CA LEU A 518 -19.53 6.91 15.81
C LEU A 518 -19.22 7.76 17.05
N PHE A 519 -18.30 8.73 16.99
CA PHE A 519 -17.94 9.54 18.17
C PHE A 519 -18.30 11.02 18.06
N MET A 520 -19.08 11.52 19.04
CA MET A 520 -19.26 12.95 19.27
C MET A 520 -18.39 13.37 20.45
N PHE A 521 -17.47 14.29 20.21
CA PHE A 521 -16.61 14.88 21.22
C PHE A 521 -17.10 16.27 21.57
N ARG A 522 -16.91 16.69 22.82
CA ARG A 522 -17.09 18.09 23.21
C ARG A 522 -16.12 18.55 24.27
N ALA A 523 -15.80 19.83 24.22
CA ALA A 523 -15.03 20.54 25.23
C ALA A 523 -15.73 21.85 25.59
N LEU A 524 -15.73 22.21 26.87
CA LEU A 524 -16.35 23.44 27.33
C LEU A 524 -15.43 24.64 27.06
N ASP A 525 -16.00 25.70 26.48
CA ASP A 525 -15.40 27.01 26.26
C ASP A 525 -16.28 28.10 26.90
N GLY A 526 -15.78 29.34 27.00
CA GLY A 526 -16.47 30.45 27.68
C GLY A 526 -17.93 30.67 27.26
N ASP A 527 -18.24 30.44 25.98
CA ASP A 527 -19.58 30.60 25.39
C ASP A 527 -20.41 29.30 25.36
N GLY A 528 -19.89 28.18 25.87
CA GLY A 528 -20.55 26.87 25.88
C GLY A 528 -19.68 25.76 25.29
N TYR A 529 -20.29 24.60 25.01
CA TYR A 529 -19.56 23.47 24.43
C TYR A 529 -19.24 23.69 22.95
N LYS A 530 -17.99 23.39 22.58
CA LYS A 530 -17.58 23.15 21.19
C LYS A 530 -17.58 21.66 20.92
N THR A 531 -18.04 21.27 19.74
CA THR A 531 -18.37 19.88 19.41
C THR A 531 -17.70 19.42 18.11
N TYR A 532 -17.26 18.16 18.11
CA TYR A 532 -16.72 17.50 16.93
C TYR A 532 -17.35 16.12 16.76
N ALA A 533 -17.96 15.86 15.61
CA ALA A 533 -18.50 14.56 15.24
C ALA A 533 -17.58 13.85 14.22
N HIS A 534 -17.22 12.59 14.50
CA HIS A 534 -16.40 11.74 13.64
C HIS A 534 -17.19 10.49 13.22
N TRP A 535 -17.92 10.59 12.11
CA TRP A 535 -18.81 9.53 11.63
C TRP A 535 -18.11 8.64 10.60
N ALA A 536 -17.27 7.71 11.05
CA ALA A 536 -16.63 6.70 10.19
C ALA A 536 -17.54 5.47 10.01
N ASP A 537 -17.68 4.95 8.79
CA ASP A 537 -18.45 3.74 8.48
C ASP A 537 -19.92 3.82 8.95
N LEU A 538 -20.60 4.89 8.50
CA LEU A 538 -22.03 5.07 8.68
C LEU A 538 -22.80 4.49 7.49
N SER A 539 -23.94 3.83 7.71
CA SER A 539 -24.82 3.37 6.61
C SER A 539 -25.72 4.49 6.05
N SER A 540 -25.87 4.57 4.71
CA SER A 540 -26.81 5.53 4.10
C SER A 540 -28.27 5.30 4.51
N PHE A 541 -29.10 6.34 4.44
CA PHE A 541 -30.51 6.26 4.79
C PHE A 541 -31.27 5.28 3.89
N GLU A 542 -30.92 5.20 2.61
CA GLU A 542 -31.50 4.23 1.68
C GLU A 542 -31.24 2.78 2.12
N VAL A 543 -30.00 2.47 2.53
CA VAL A 543 -29.63 1.14 3.04
C VAL A 543 -30.40 0.83 4.32
N LEU A 544 -30.47 1.78 5.26
CA LEU A 544 -31.18 1.62 6.53
C LEU A 544 -32.68 1.38 6.32
N GLU A 545 -33.32 2.16 5.44
CA GLU A 545 -34.73 2.01 5.09
C GLU A 545 -35.01 0.68 4.40
N GLY A 546 -34.09 0.21 3.54
CA GLY A 546 -34.19 -1.09 2.87
C GLY A 546 -34.14 -2.29 3.83
N MET A 547 -33.64 -2.12 5.05
CA MET A 547 -33.63 -3.16 6.09
C MET A 547 -34.86 -3.09 7.02
N ALA A 548 -35.62 -1.99 6.98
CA ALA A 548 -36.73 -1.75 7.88
C ALA A 548 -37.99 -2.51 7.46
N GLY A 549 -38.82 -2.88 8.44
CA GLY A 549 -40.08 -3.58 8.18
C GLY A 549 -40.73 -4.14 9.44
N ASN A 550 -41.80 -4.91 9.25
CA ASN A 550 -42.59 -5.52 10.32
C ASN A 550 -42.46 -7.06 10.35
N GLY A 551 -41.65 -7.65 9.46
CA GLY A 551 -41.38 -9.08 9.46
C GLY A 551 -40.43 -9.51 10.58
N GLU A 552 -40.38 -10.83 10.83
CA GLU A 552 -39.54 -11.42 11.88
C GLU A 552 -38.04 -11.11 11.70
N ASN A 553 -37.58 -10.95 10.46
CA ASN A 553 -36.19 -10.65 10.10
C ASN A 553 -35.94 -9.18 9.79
N ASP A 554 -36.95 -8.31 9.95
CA ASP A 554 -36.81 -6.90 9.65
C ASP A 554 -36.38 -6.10 10.89
N ILE A 555 -35.78 -4.95 10.63
CA ILE A 555 -35.38 -4.01 11.67
C ILE A 555 -36.58 -3.10 12.00
N PRO A 556 -36.90 -2.88 13.29
CA PRO A 556 -37.97 -1.97 13.67
C PRO A 556 -37.75 -0.56 13.12
N LEU A 557 -38.80 0.05 12.55
CA LEU A 557 -38.71 1.43 12.04
C LEU A 557 -38.29 2.43 13.12
N SER A 558 -38.76 2.26 14.36
CA SER A 558 -38.37 3.12 15.49
C SER A 558 -36.86 3.13 15.76
N PHE A 559 -36.20 1.99 15.54
CA PHE A 559 -34.76 1.86 15.67
C PHE A 559 -34.03 2.62 14.56
N ILE A 560 -34.47 2.46 13.31
CA ILE A 560 -33.90 3.16 12.16
C ILE A 560 -34.04 4.68 12.30
N GLU A 561 -35.22 5.17 12.72
CA GLU A 561 -35.43 6.60 12.96
C GLU A 561 -34.56 7.14 14.11
N LYS A 562 -34.31 6.35 15.17
CA LYS A 562 -33.35 6.72 16.23
C LYS A 562 -31.92 6.86 15.67
N VAL A 563 -31.49 5.94 14.81
CA VAL A 563 -30.16 5.98 14.16
C VAL A 563 -30.03 7.23 13.29
N LYS A 564 -31.00 7.48 12.40
CA LYS A 564 -31.01 8.67 11.53
C LYS A 564 -30.97 9.97 12.34
N ALA A 565 -31.76 10.06 13.41
CA ALA A 565 -31.75 11.22 14.30
C ALA A 565 -30.37 11.44 14.96
N SER A 566 -29.67 10.36 15.30
CA SER A 566 -28.31 10.42 15.85
C SER A 566 -27.31 10.93 14.82
N TYR A 567 -27.42 10.52 13.56
CA TYR A 567 -26.53 10.96 12.48
C TYR A 567 -26.66 12.46 12.21
N LEU A 568 -27.89 12.98 12.24
CA LEU A 568 -28.21 14.40 12.03
C LEU A 568 -27.99 15.28 13.28
N SER A 569 -27.45 14.73 14.37
CA SER A 569 -27.13 15.51 15.57
C SER A 569 -26.15 16.63 15.26
N ARG A 570 -26.49 17.87 15.64
CA ARG A 570 -25.70 19.06 15.29
C ARG A 570 -24.30 19.02 15.93
N ALA A 571 -23.28 19.37 15.15
CA ALA A 571 -21.91 19.63 15.65
C ALA A 571 -21.33 20.95 15.07
N ASP A 572 -20.31 21.51 15.71
CA ASP A 572 -19.57 22.65 15.14
C ASP A 572 -18.74 22.19 13.94
N LEU A 573 -18.10 21.02 14.06
CA LEU A 573 -17.40 20.33 12.99
C LEU A 573 -17.88 18.89 12.90
N LYS A 574 -18.23 18.42 11.71
CA LYS A 574 -18.64 17.03 11.46
C LYS A 574 -17.88 16.47 10.27
N LYS A 575 -17.20 15.34 10.49
CA LYS A 575 -16.51 14.57 9.46
C LYS A 575 -17.32 13.31 9.15
N LEU A 576 -17.65 13.11 7.88
CA LEU A 576 -18.64 12.16 7.39
C LEU A 576 -18.00 11.17 6.43
N ASP A 577 -18.15 9.88 6.69
CA ASP A 577 -18.01 8.86 5.67
C ASP A 577 -19.14 8.98 4.64
N VAL A 578 -18.76 9.26 3.39
CA VAL A 578 -19.67 9.28 2.24
C VAL A 578 -19.18 8.40 1.08
N GLY A 579 -18.46 7.31 1.40
CA GLY A 579 -17.93 6.36 0.42
C GLY A 579 -19.00 5.70 -0.47
N GLY A 580 -20.27 5.73 -0.06
CA GLY A 580 -21.42 5.17 -0.77
C GLY A 580 -21.47 3.65 -0.81
N GLY A 581 -22.27 3.12 -1.74
CA GLY A 581 -22.47 1.67 -1.87
C GLY A 581 -23.33 1.09 -0.73
N LEU A 582 -23.09 -0.19 -0.40
CA LEU A 582 -23.94 -0.90 0.57
C LEU A 582 -23.57 -0.62 2.02
N ILE A 583 -22.32 -0.26 2.30
CA ILE A 583 -21.79 -0.23 3.68
C ILE A 583 -21.34 1.16 4.14
N HIS A 584 -21.36 2.18 3.27
CA HIS A 584 -20.96 3.54 3.64
C HIS A 584 -22.10 4.54 3.43
N GLY A 585 -21.85 5.77 3.89
CA GLY A 585 -22.82 6.85 3.92
C GLY A 585 -23.02 7.49 2.55
N ALA A 586 -24.01 8.36 2.46
CA ALA A 586 -24.22 9.20 1.28
C ALA A 586 -24.32 10.67 1.69
N ALA A 587 -23.60 11.55 1.00
CA ALA A 587 -23.59 12.98 1.32
C ALA A 587 -25.01 13.59 1.32
N ARG A 588 -25.87 13.16 0.38
CA ARG A 588 -27.25 13.63 0.25
C ARG A 588 -28.10 13.47 1.51
N ASP A 589 -27.77 12.49 2.37
CA ASP A 589 -28.49 12.24 3.61
C ASP A 589 -28.32 13.41 4.61
N PHE A 590 -27.33 14.27 4.37
CA PHE A 590 -26.96 15.41 5.22
C PHE A 590 -27.32 16.77 4.62
N ILE A 591 -28.12 16.84 3.55
CA ILE A 591 -28.58 18.12 2.95
C ILE A 591 -29.28 19.02 3.99
N THR A 592 -30.01 18.42 4.93
CA THR A 592 -30.73 19.14 5.99
C THR A 592 -29.95 19.20 7.30
N ASP A 593 -28.68 18.79 7.32
CA ASP A 593 -27.86 18.82 8.53
C ASP A 593 -27.58 20.28 8.94
N THR A 594 -27.62 20.55 10.25
CA THR A 594 -27.51 21.91 10.81
C THR A 594 -26.15 22.19 11.44
N SER A 595 -25.17 21.33 11.18
CA SER A 595 -23.80 21.46 11.68
C SER A 595 -23.08 22.65 11.06
N GLY A 596 -22.09 23.20 11.77
CA GLY A 596 -21.36 24.40 11.33
C GLY A 596 -20.50 24.17 10.09
N ARG A 597 -19.77 23.05 10.05
CA ARG A 597 -18.96 22.62 8.91
C ARG A 597 -19.04 21.11 8.72
N LEU A 598 -19.32 20.70 7.48
CA LEU A 598 -19.29 19.30 7.04
C LEU A 598 -18.02 19.01 6.24
N ILE A 599 -17.31 17.95 6.62
CA ILE A 599 -16.19 17.40 5.87
C ILE A 599 -16.63 16.05 5.32
N LEU A 600 -16.54 15.91 3.99
CA LEU A 600 -16.89 14.69 3.28
C LEU A 600 -15.61 13.87 3.05
N SER A 601 -15.64 12.62 3.48
CA SER A 601 -14.47 11.75 3.63
C SER A 601 -14.78 10.32 3.20
N HIS A 602 -13.74 9.47 3.23
CA HIS A 602 -13.79 8.06 2.90
C HIS A 602 -14.12 7.80 1.42
N CYS A 603 -13.47 8.56 0.53
CA CYS A 603 -13.68 8.47 -0.91
C CYS A 603 -12.42 7.97 -1.63
N ASN A 604 -12.57 7.15 -2.68
CA ASN A 604 -11.49 6.85 -3.64
C ASN A 604 -11.48 7.77 -4.87
N ARG A 605 -12.41 8.72 -4.94
CA ARG A 605 -12.62 9.63 -6.06
C ARG A 605 -12.72 11.06 -5.55
N THR A 606 -12.62 12.01 -6.46
CA THR A 606 -12.98 13.41 -6.19
C THR A 606 -14.49 13.51 -5.96
N LEU A 607 -14.88 14.49 -5.14
CA LEU A 607 -16.30 14.78 -4.93
C LEU A 607 -16.99 15.27 -6.21
N THR A 608 -18.27 14.96 -6.33
CA THR A 608 -19.15 15.50 -7.38
C THR A 608 -19.57 16.93 -7.04
N THR A 609 -20.09 17.66 -8.03
CA THR A 609 -20.65 19.01 -7.79
C THR A 609 -21.75 18.99 -6.73
N GLU A 610 -22.63 18.00 -6.74
CA GLU A 610 -23.70 17.84 -5.74
C GLU A 610 -23.14 17.61 -4.33
N GLU A 611 -22.10 16.80 -4.20
CA GLU A 611 -21.43 16.56 -2.91
C GLU A 611 -20.75 17.84 -2.40
N MET A 612 -20.10 18.60 -3.29
CA MET A 612 -19.46 19.88 -2.94
C MET A 612 -20.45 20.98 -2.53
N GLU A 613 -21.72 20.90 -2.93
CA GLU A 613 -22.78 21.79 -2.43
C GLU A 613 -23.17 21.48 -0.98
N ILE A 614 -22.94 20.24 -0.53
CA ILE A 614 -23.31 19.76 0.81
C ILE A 614 -22.15 19.95 1.80
N GLY A 615 -20.92 19.61 1.41
CA GLY A 615 -19.78 19.64 2.31
C GLY A 615 -18.45 19.86 1.61
N SER A 616 -17.39 19.94 2.43
CA SER A 616 -16.04 20.29 1.97
C SER A 616 -15.08 19.09 2.00
N GLU A 617 -14.11 19.07 1.07
CA GLU A 617 -12.91 18.23 1.22
C GLU A 617 -11.92 18.89 2.20
N THR A 618 -10.97 18.11 2.70
CA THR A 618 -9.85 18.61 3.50
C THR A 618 -8.55 17.97 3.05
N SER A 619 -7.42 18.57 3.41
CA SER A 619 -6.09 18.11 3.03
C SER A 619 -5.35 17.50 4.21
N PHE A 620 -4.41 16.60 3.93
CA PHE A 620 -3.54 16.01 4.94
C PHE A 620 -2.84 17.09 5.76
N GLY A 621 -2.94 17.01 7.09
CA GLY A 621 -2.31 17.94 8.02
C GLY A 621 -3.08 19.25 8.23
N ALA A 622 -4.20 19.48 7.53
CA ALA A 622 -5.09 20.60 7.82
C ALA A 622 -5.64 20.51 9.25
N ILE A 623 -5.82 21.68 9.89
CA ILE A 623 -6.25 21.78 11.28
C ILE A 623 -7.52 22.63 11.36
N ASP A 624 -8.55 22.08 11.98
CA ASP A 624 -9.72 22.82 12.43
C ASP A 624 -9.59 23.12 13.93
N ILE A 625 -9.46 24.39 14.27
CA ILE A 625 -9.30 24.86 15.66
C ILE A 625 -10.68 25.22 16.19
N LEU A 626 -11.18 24.44 17.14
CA LEU A 626 -12.48 24.69 17.79
C LEU A 626 -12.33 25.59 19.02
N ILE A 627 -11.26 25.38 19.79
CA ILE A 627 -10.84 26.23 20.90
C ILE A 627 -9.32 26.46 20.77
N PRO A 628 -8.87 27.71 20.54
CA PRO A 628 -7.45 28.01 20.43
C PRO A 628 -6.73 27.75 21.75
N GLY A 629 -5.49 27.28 21.65
CA GLY A 629 -4.59 27.15 22.80
C GLY A 629 -3.53 28.25 22.78
N GLU A 630 -3.36 28.97 23.89
CA GLU A 630 -2.31 29.98 24.08
C GLU A 630 -1.18 29.49 25.01
N GLN A 631 -1.33 28.31 25.61
CA GLN A 631 -0.37 27.75 26.58
C GLN A 631 0.80 27.05 25.90
N ASP A 632 1.97 27.10 26.55
CA ASP A 632 3.13 26.31 26.15
C ASP A 632 3.01 24.85 26.63
N HIS A 633 2.27 24.07 25.86
CA HIS A 633 2.05 22.66 26.12
C HIS A 633 3.34 21.82 26.10
N PHE A 634 4.37 22.23 25.34
CA PHE A 634 5.63 21.49 25.27
C PHE A 634 6.43 21.62 26.57
N ARG A 635 6.56 22.82 27.13
CA ARG A 635 7.21 23.02 28.44
C ARG A 635 6.42 22.37 29.56
N GLN A 636 5.09 22.48 29.54
CA GLN A 636 4.24 21.84 30.55
C GLN A 636 4.43 20.31 30.56
N ARG A 637 4.46 19.68 29.39
CA ARG A 637 4.71 18.23 29.31
C ARG A 637 6.15 17.87 29.73
N SER A 638 7.13 18.69 29.35
CA SER A 638 8.53 18.52 29.75
C SER A 638 8.71 18.60 31.27
N PHE A 639 7.96 19.48 31.94
CA PHE A 639 7.92 19.55 33.41
C PHE A 639 7.51 18.22 34.03
N TYR A 640 6.38 17.65 33.61
CA TYR A 640 5.88 16.39 34.15
C TYR A 640 6.84 15.23 33.88
N TYR A 641 7.45 15.20 32.69
CA TYR A 641 8.44 14.19 32.34
C TYR A 641 9.68 14.23 33.25
N LEU A 642 10.27 15.42 33.43
CA LEU A 642 11.43 15.57 34.29
C LEU A 642 11.08 15.31 35.77
N LYS A 643 9.86 15.65 36.19
CA LYS A 643 9.38 15.32 37.53
C LYS A 643 9.23 13.82 37.74
N GLU A 644 8.83 13.06 36.72
CA GLU A 644 8.82 11.59 36.79
C GLU A 644 10.24 11.02 36.83
N LEU A 645 11.17 11.60 36.07
CA LEU A 645 12.58 11.17 36.04
C LEU A 645 13.31 11.49 37.35
N PHE A 646 12.99 12.62 37.98
CA PHE A 646 13.60 13.13 39.20
C PHE A 646 12.52 13.45 40.26
N PRO A 647 11.87 12.43 40.84
CA PRO A 647 10.71 12.62 41.71
C PRO A 647 11.02 13.38 43.00
N GLU A 648 12.23 13.21 43.55
CA GLU A 648 12.67 13.83 44.80
C GLU A 648 13.02 15.33 44.64
N SER A 649 13.26 15.80 43.41
CA SER A 649 13.64 17.20 43.16
C SER A 649 12.47 18.15 43.31
N SER A 650 12.73 19.39 43.74
CA SER A 650 11.68 20.40 43.89
C SER A 650 11.09 20.83 42.55
N ASN A 651 9.84 21.32 42.55
CA ASN A 651 9.21 21.82 41.32
C ASN A 651 9.95 23.02 40.72
N ASP A 652 10.59 23.84 41.57
CA ASP A 652 11.31 25.03 41.12
C ASP A 652 12.64 24.67 40.44
N GLU A 653 13.33 23.64 40.93
CA GLU A 653 14.50 23.08 40.23
C GLU A 653 14.12 22.48 38.86
N ILE A 654 12.99 21.78 38.76
CA ILE A 654 12.53 21.26 37.46
C ILE A 654 12.17 22.41 36.50
N ARG A 655 11.47 23.45 36.99
CA ARG A 655 11.17 24.65 36.20
C ARG A 655 12.43 25.36 35.71
N MET A 656 13.46 25.41 36.55
CA MET A 656 14.76 25.96 36.21
C MET A 656 15.40 25.23 35.01
N LEU A 657 15.30 23.89 34.95
CA LEU A 657 15.83 23.11 33.82
C LEU A 657 15.08 23.36 32.51
N ILE A 658 13.76 23.52 32.55
CA ILE A 658 12.92 23.74 31.36
C ILE A 658 12.76 25.23 30.98
N ASN A 659 13.46 26.13 31.66
CA ASN A 659 13.47 27.55 31.31
C ASN A 659 14.37 27.87 30.09
N GLY A 660 15.05 26.85 29.56
CA GLY A 660 15.93 26.97 28.41
C GLY A 660 15.26 27.44 27.13
N LYS A 661 16.10 27.85 26.18
CA LYS A 661 15.67 28.20 24.82
C LYS A 661 15.16 26.93 24.12
N MET A 662 14.01 27.04 23.46
CA MET A 662 13.52 25.99 22.56
C MET A 662 14.14 26.17 21.18
N LYS A 663 14.60 25.07 20.59
CA LYS A 663 15.14 25.00 19.23
C LYS A 663 14.29 24.06 18.40
N GLU A 664 14.20 24.37 17.12
CA GLU A 664 13.34 23.67 16.19
C GLU A 664 14.12 23.25 14.97
N TYR A 665 13.82 22.05 14.48
CA TYR A 665 14.56 21.39 13.44
C TYR A 665 13.59 20.89 12.36
N ASN A 666 13.94 21.17 11.11
CA ASN A 666 13.23 20.62 9.96
C ASN A 666 13.60 19.14 9.78
N ALA A 667 12.68 18.33 9.26
CA ALA A 667 12.96 16.93 8.93
C ALA A 667 14.20 16.82 8.02
N GLY A 668 15.09 15.87 8.34
CA GLY A 668 16.35 15.64 7.63
C GLY A 668 17.51 16.59 8.00
N SER A 669 17.27 17.62 8.82
CA SER A 669 18.35 18.53 9.26
C SER A 669 19.28 17.87 10.28
N ILE A 670 20.56 18.25 10.26
CA ILE A 670 21.51 17.84 11.31
C ILE A 670 21.18 18.65 12.57
N VAL A 671 20.98 17.95 13.68
CA VAL A 671 20.74 18.53 15.00
C VAL A 671 22.07 18.82 15.68
N ARG A 672 22.98 17.84 15.71
CA ARG A 672 24.31 17.94 16.33
C ARG A 672 25.35 17.11 15.58
N ARG A 673 26.59 17.59 15.49
CA ARG A 673 27.75 16.89 14.90
C ARG A 673 28.74 16.45 16.00
N ASN A 674 29.63 15.51 15.66
CA ASN A 674 30.69 15.02 16.56
C ASN A 674 31.67 16.11 17.02
N ASP A 675 31.92 17.12 16.18
CA ASP A 675 32.80 18.24 16.44
C ASP A 675 32.08 19.46 17.02
N ASP A 676 30.77 19.33 17.30
CA ASP A 676 30.00 20.43 17.85
C ASP A 676 30.36 20.64 19.32
N THR A 677 31.22 21.65 19.55
CA THR A 677 31.61 22.15 20.86
C THR A 677 30.51 22.97 21.53
N SER A 678 29.27 22.98 21.00
CA SER A 678 28.13 23.61 21.66
C SER A 678 28.01 23.11 23.10
N ALA A 679 28.29 23.99 24.04
CA ALA A 679 28.30 23.73 25.48
C ALA A 679 26.87 23.69 26.06
N CYS A 680 25.95 23.01 25.39
CA CYS A 680 24.60 22.78 25.88
C CYS A 680 24.20 21.31 25.78
N ILE A 681 23.43 20.87 26.77
CA ILE A 681 22.66 19.62 26.75
C ILE A 681 21.32 19.96 26.09
N GLU A 682 20.82 19.09 25.24
CA GLU A 682 19.49 19.26 24.65
C GLU A 682 18.60 18.08 25.03
N MET A 683 17.35 18.38 25.42
CA MET A 683 16.32 17.37 25.61
C MET A 683 15.28 17.48 24.50
N ILE A 684 14.94 16.37 23.87
CA ILE A 684 13.91 16.32 22.81
C ILE A 684 12.54 16.52 23.45
N ILE A 685 11.74 17.46 22.94
CA ILE A 685 10.40 17.82 23.45
C ILE A 685 9.27 17.62 22.43
N ALA A 686 9.61 17.39 21.16
CA ALA A 686 8.66 17.04 20.11
C ALA A 686 9.37 16.32 18.97
N GLY A 687 8.65 15.42 18.29
CA GLY A 687 9.12 14.70 17.12
C GLY A 687 10.24 13.71 17.42
N LYS A 688 10.96 13.34 16.36
CA LYS A 688 11.89 12.21 16.37
C LYS A 688 13.26 12.61 15.86
N VAL A 689 14.30 12.22 16.60
CA VAL A 689 15.70 12.43 16.23
C VAL A 689 16.37 11.07 16.04
N LEU A 690 17.26 10.99 15.08
CA LEU A 690 18.06 9.81 14.77
C LEU A 690 19.49 10.04 15.24
N TYR A 691 20.01 9.11 16.03
CA TYR A 691 21.43 9.02 16.37
C TYR A 691 22.11 7.99 15.49
N LEU A 692 23.22 8.40 14.86
CA LEU A 692 23.97 7.63 13.88
C LEU A 692 25.45 7.53 14.29
N ASN A 693 25.96 6.31 14.37
CA ASN A 693 27.40 6.05 14.45
C ASN A 693 27.79 5.00 13.40
N ALA A 694 28.43 5.45 12.32
CA ALA A 694 28.80 4.59 11.20
C ALA A 694 29.86 3.54 11.59
N THR A 695 30.85 3.92 12.40
CA THR A 695 31.93 3.03 12.85
C THR A 695 31.39 1.87 13.69
N ARG A 696 30.40 2.13 14.53
CA ARG A 696 29.76 1.14 15.42
C ARG A 696 28.49 0.52 14.84
N TRP A 697 28.10 0.91 13.62
CA TRP A 697 26.85 0.47 12.97
C TRP A 697 25.60 0.70 13.84
N VAL A 698 25.58 1.79 14.61
CA VAL A 698 24.45 2.17 15.47
C VAL A 698 23.52 3.12 14.72
N HIS A 699 22.22 2.80 14.77
CA HIS A 699 21.15 3.58 14.15
C HIS A 699 19.93 3.58 15.09
N ASN A 700 19.83 4.59 15.95
CA ASN A 700 18.85 4.63 17.03
C ASN A 700 17.90 5.80 16.88
N HIS A 701 16.62 5.53 17.11
CA HIS A 701 15.59 6.55 17.11
C HIS A 701 15.35 7.07 18.54
N LEU A 702 15.72 8.32 18.77
CA LEU A 702 15.49 9.07 19.99
C LEU A 702 14.14 9.79 19.92
N ARG A 703 13.44 9.78 21.05
CA ARG A 703 12.07 10.29 21.21
C ARG A 703 12.03 11.38 22.29
N PHE A 704 10.84 11.92 22.51
CA PHE A 704 10.51 12.80 23.64
C PHE A 704 11.21 12.38 24.95
N GLY A 705 11.84 13.34 25.61
CA GLY A 705 12.54 13.17 26.88
C GLY A 705 13.96 12.61 26.78
N SER A 706 14.44 12.24 25.58
CA SER A 706 15.83 11.81 25.41
C SER A 706 16.78 13.01 25.45
N PHE A 707 17.88 12.87 26.18
CA PHE A 707 18.96 13.86 26.26
C PHE A 707 20.05 13.60 25.20
N MET A 708 20.66 14.69 24.75
CA MET A 708 21.82 14.75 23.84
C MET A 708 22.88 15.67 24.47
N GLY A 709 24.17 15.37 24.32
CA GLY A 709 25.25 16.18 24.90
C GLY A 709 25.61 15.85 26.36
N LEU A 710 25.18 14.70 26.89
CA LEU A 710 25.45 14.32 28.29
C LEU A 710 26.95 14.05 28.57
N GLY A 711 27.76 13.76 27.55
CA GLY A 711 29.20 13.53 27.68
C GLY A 711 30.00 14.77 28.09
N GLN A 712 29.40 15.95 28.01
CA GLN A 712 29.99 17.18 28.56
C GLN A 712 30.11 17.15 30.09
N ILE A 713 29.23 16.39 30.75
CA ILE A 713 29.22 16.24 32.20
C ILE A 713 29.87 14.92 32.63
N PHE A 714 29.68 13.86 31.84
CA PHE A 714 30.15 12.52 32.16
C PHE A 714 31.26 12.08 31.22
N CYS A 715 32.52 12.14 31.67
CA CYS A 715 33.73 11.92 30.88
C CYS A 715 33.91 10.50 30.27
N HIS A 716 32.96 9.59 30.48
CA HIS A 716 33.03 8.19 30.06
C HIS A 716 31.81 7.73 29.25
N THR A 717 30.93 8.66 28.82
CA THR A 717 29.80 8.31 27.97
C THR A 717 30.25 8.24 26.52
N THR A 718 29.67 7.31 25.76
CA THR A 718 29.86 7.26 24.32
C THR A 718 28.72 7.90 23.55
N MET A 719 27.74 8.49 24.25
CA MET A 719 26.55 9.08 23.64
C MET A 719 26.85 10.16 22.60
N ASP A 720 27.96 10.90 22.73
CA ASP A 720 28.25 12.04 21.86
C ASP A 720 29.25 11.74 20.72
N ASP A 721 29.59 10.46 20.49
CA ASP A 721 30.53 10.05 19.43
C ASP A 721 29.88 9.84 18.05
N GLY A 722 28.61 10.27 17.90
CA GLY A 722 27.80 10.12 16.69
C GLY A 722 27.01 11.36 16.30
N ILE A 723 26.41 11.31 15.12
CA ILE A 723 25.66 12.42 14.53
C ILE A 723 24.19 12.31 14.89
N TYR A 724 23.58 13.44 15.26
CA TYR A 724 22.15 13.55 15.52
C TYR A 724 21.46 14.24 14.34
N ARG A 725 20.39 13.64 13.83
CA ARG A 725 19.62 14.14 12.69
C ARG A 725 18.13 14.13 12.99
N ALA A 726 17.43 15.21 12.70
CA ALA A 726 15.98 15.24 12.81
C ALA A 726 15.38 14.27 11.78
N PHE A 727 14.60 13.29 12.22
CA PHE A 727 13.94 12.32 11.36
C PHE A 727 12.58 12.84 10.88
N SER A 728 11.87 13.54 11.76
CA SER A 728 10.69 14.35 11.47
C SER A 728 10.99 15.82 11.77
N HIS A 729 10.00 16.71 11.65
CA HIS A 729 10.07 17.96 12.42
C HIS A 729 10.27 17.60 13.88
N ALA A 730 11.23 18.25 14.53
CA ALA A 730 11.61 17.98 15.90
C ALA A 730 11.88 19.28 16.65
N ALA A 731 11.66 19.26 17.96
CA ALA A 731 11.97 20.37 18.84
C ALA A 731 12.76 19.89 20.05
N THR A 732 13.67 20.73 20.53
CA THR A 732 14.48 20.49 21.73
C THR A 732 14.38 21.67 22.69
N ILE A 733 14.73 21.43 23.95
CA ILE A 733 15.01 22.48 24.92
C ILE A 733 16.47 22.41 25.38
N GLU A 734 17.14 23.55 25.39
CA GLU A 734 18.54 23.65 25.82
C GLU A 734 18.65 23.71 27.35
N ILE A 735 19.59 22.97 27.89
CA ILE A 735 19.91 22.92 29.31
C ILE A 735 21.41 23.20 29.46
N SER A 736 21.76 24.16 30.31
CA SER A 736 23.16 24.45 30.61
C SER A 736 23.83 23.23 31.29
N PRO A 737 25.02 22.78 30.85
CA PRO A 737 25.71 21.65 31.46
C PRO A 737 26.10 21.93 32.92
N SER A 738 26.53 23.15 33.22
CA SER A 738 26.86 23.54 34.60
C SER A 738 25.61 23.54 35.48
N LEU A 739 24.49 24.03 34.96
CA LEU A 739 23.21 24.02 35.65
C LEU A 739 22.72 22.61 35.93
N PHE A 740 22.76 21.73 34.92
CA PHE A 740 22.33 20.34 35.06
C PHE A 740 23.23 19.56 36.00
N LYS A 741 24.55 19.81 35.98
CA LYS A 741 25.49 19.23 36.94
C LYS A 741 25.17 19.64 38.38
N ILE A 742 25.02 20.95 38.64
CA ILE A 742 24.66 21.46 39.97
C ILE A 742 23.34 20.87 40.45
N PHE A 743 22.34 20.78 39.57
CA PHE A 743 21.07 20.13 39.87
C PHE A 743 21.26 18.67 40.33
N LEU A 744 22.04 17.89 39.57
CA LEU A 744 22.32 16.48 39.91
C LEU A 744 23.11 16.33 41.21
N GLU A 745 24.04 17.24 41.50
CA GLU A 745 24.83 17.26 42.74
C GLU A 745 23.96 17.60 43.96
N ASN A 746 23.14 18.65 43.87
CA ASN A 746 22.22 19.07 44.94
C ASN A 746 21.22 17.97 45.34
N ASN A 747 20.85 17.13 44.37
CA ASN A 747 19.92 16.03 44.58
C ASN A 747 20.63 14.69 44.89
N GLY A 748 21.96 14.65 44.96
CA GLY A 748 22.73 13.44 45.26
C GLY A 748 22.70 12.38 44.15
N ILE A 749 22.33 12.75 42.92
CA ILE A 749 22.09 11.83 41.80
C ILE A 749 23.31 11.67 40.90
N PHE A 750 24.21 12.66 40.86
CA PHE A 750 25.33 12.76 39.93
C PHE A 750 26.12 11.43 39.73
N GLU A 751 26.70 10.92 40.81
CA GLU A 751 27.53 9.69 40.77
C GLU A 751 26.73 8.43 40.42
N THR A 752 25.46 8.36 40.84
CA THR A 752 24.62 7.20 40.56
C THR A 752 24.16 7.19 39.10
N LEU A 753 23.76 8.33 38.56
CA LEU A 753 23.38 8.47 37.15
C LEU A 753 24.57 8.20 36.23
N GLY A 754 25.75 8.72 36.54
CA GLY A 754 26.98 8.48 35.77
C GLY A 754 27.31 6.99 35.63
N ARG A 755 27.15 6.20 36.71
CA ARG A 755 27.30 4.73 36.66
C ARG A 755 26.20 4.07 35.84
N ARG A 756 24.94 4.47 36.00
CA ARG A 756 23.79 3.91 35.28
C ARG A 756 23.82 4.18 33.78
N LEU A 757 24.39 5.33 33.36
CA LEU A 757 24.49 5.69 31.94
C LEU A 757 25.21 4.64 31.10
N LYS A 758 26.25 3.97 31.63
CA LYS A 758 26.93 2.87 30.91
C LYS A 758 25.97 1.72 30.58
N THR A 759 25.13 1.33 31.53
CA THR A 759 24.11 0.29 31.33
C THR A 759 23.03 0.76 30.36
N ILE A 760 22.55 1.99 30.51
CA ILE A 760 21.55 2.58 29.60
C ILE A 760 22.08 2.65 28.16
N GLU A 761 23.33 3.05 27.95
CA GLU A 761 24.00 3.06 26.65
C GLU A 761 24.07 1.65 26.04
N PHE A 762 24.47 0.67 26.84
CA PHE A 762 24.51 -0.71 26.39
C PHE A 762 23.11 -1.19 25.97
N LEU A 763 22.08 -1.00 26.83
CA LEU A 763 20.70 -1.35 26.51
C LEU A 763 20.24 -0.68 25.20
N ARG A 764 20.53 0.61 25.03
CA ARG A 764 20.21 1.37 23.81
C ARG A 764 20.91 0.82 22.55
N SER A 765 22.05 0.16 22.68
CA SER A 765 22.73 -0.46 21.55
C SER A 765 22.12 -1.80 21.12
N THR A 766 21.26 -2.39 21.97
CA THR A 766 20.64 -3.71 21.70
C THR A 766 19.39 -3.59 20.84
N TRP A 767 19.02 -4.67 20.14
CA TRP A 767 17.78 -4.70 19.37
C TRP A 767 16.53 -4.64 20.26
N LEU A 768 16.57 -5.29 21.42
CA LEU A 768 15.41 -5.38 22.32
C LEU A 768 15.06 -4.01 22.92
N PHE A 769 16.05 -3.28 23.42
CA PHE A 769 15.85 -2.02 24.14
C PHE A 769 16.29 -0.75 23.37
N GLY A 770 16.91 -0.87 22.19
CA GLY A 770 17.45 0.28 21.46
C GLY A 770 16.43 1.13 20.70
N GLU A 771 15.28 0.55 20.41
CA GLU A 771 14.18 1.21 19.73
C GLU A 771 12.94 1.08 20.58
N GLN A 772 12.13 2.14 20.68
CA GLN A 772 10.80 1.99 21.28
C GLN A 772 10.70 2.50 22.72
N THR A 773 11.84 2.70 23.40
CA THR A 773 11.91 2.87 24.85
C THR A 773 12.34 4.29 25.25
N SER A 774 11.76 4.80 26.32
CA SER A 774 12.08 6.09 26.93
C SER A 774 13.33 6.03 27.81
N PHE A 775 13.94 7.18 28.07
CA PHE A 775 15.06 7.26 29.02
C PHE A 775 14.63 6.90 30.45
N VAL A 776 13.44 7.32 30.87
CA VAL A 776 12.85 6.99 32.18
C VAL A 776 12.73 5.47 32.37
N PHE A 777 12.21 4.75 31.37
CA PHE A 777 12.10 3.29 31.42
C PHE A 777 13.48 2.63 31.57
N LEU A 778 14.46 3.06 30.77
CA LEU A 778 15.81 2.50 30.83
C LEU A 778 16.53 2.83 32.14
N ASP A 779 16.34 4.04 32.71
CA ASP A 779 16.89 4.40 34.02
C ASP A 779 16.27 3.53 35.13
N LYS A 780 14.94 3.37 35.14
CA LYS A 780 14.24 2.47 36.07
C LYS A 780 14.74 1.03 35.93
N LEU A 781 14.90 0.54 34.71
CA LEU A 781 15.39 -0.82 34.45
C LEU A 781 16.84 -1.00 34.91
N SER A 782 17.71 -0.03 34.64
CA SER A 782 19.14 -0.10 35.02
C SER A 782 19.37 -0.23 36.53
N LYS A 783 18.41 0.19 37.36
CA LYS A 783 18.46 0.03 38.83
C LYS A 783 18.19 -1.40 39.29
N SER A 784 17.58 -2.24 38.45
CA SER A 784 17.13 -3.59 38.79
C SER A 784 17.92 -4.69 38.08
N ILE A 785 18.92 -4.34 37.27
CA ILE A 785 19.71 -5.31 36.51
C ILE A 785 20.85 -5.86 37.37
N GLU A 786 20.96 -7.18 37.42
CA GLU A 786 22.09 -7.89 38.03
C GLU A 786 23.02 -8.44 36.95
N THR A 787 24.30 -8.60 37.28
CA THR A 787 25.33 -9.08 36.33
C THR A 787 25.91 -10.39 36.81
N LEU A 788 25.98 -11.38 35.91
CA LEU A 788 26.55 -12.70 36.16
C LEU A 788 27.69 -12.99 35.17
N LEU A 789 28.72 -13.70 35.65
CA LEU A 789 29.82 -14.18 34.83
C LEU A 789 29.69 -15.69 34.65
N LEU A 790 29.68 -16.15 33.41
CA LEU A 790 29.74 -17.56 33.05
C LEU A 790 31.15 -17.89 32.55
N LYS A 791 31.72 -19.00 33.01
CA LYS A 791 32.99 -19.52 32.53
C LYS A 791 32.84 -20.34 31.25
N ASP A 792 33.95 -20.56 30.54
CA ASP A 792 33.92 -21.38 29.33
C ASP A 792 33.23 -22.74 29.57
N ARG A 793 32.30 -23.10 28.67
CA ARG A 793 31.48 -24.32 28.70
C ARG A 793 30.45 -24.40 29.84
N GLU A 794 30.34 -23.37 30.69
CA GLU A 794 29.29 -23.29 31.70
C GLU A 794 27.92 -23.08 31.05
N PHE A 795 26.88 -23.68 31.63
CA PHE A 795 25.50 -23.51 31.17
C PHE A 795 24.79 -22.42 31.97
N ALA A 796 24.06 -21.54 31.27
CA ALA A 796 23.16 -20.60 31.95
C ALA A 796 21.98 -21.36 32.56
N ASN A 797 21.69 -21.13 33.84
CA ASN A 797 20.58 -21.79 34.53
C ASN A 797 19.25 -21.06 34.29
N VAL A 798 18.66 -21.27 33.12
CA VAL A 798 17.47 -20.52 32.67
C VAL A 798 16.17 -21.01 33.33
N ALA A 799 16.15 -22.23 33.88
CA ALA A 799 14.94 -22.86 34.43
C ALA A 799 14.60 -22.45 35.87
N LYS A 800 15.53 -21.81 36.59
CA LYS A 800 15.39 -21.51 38.03
C LYS A 800 15.19 -20.03 38.34
N GLU A 801 15.38 -19.15 37.36
CA GLU A 801 15.41 -17.69 37.57
C GLU A 801 14.31 -16.99 36.76
N SER A 802 13.51 -16.18 37.44
CA SER A 802 12.40 -15.40 36.88
C SER A 802 12.90 -14.14 36.16
N CYS A 803 13.86 -14.28 35.25
CA CYS A 803 14.41 -13.18 34.47
C CYS A 803 14.69 -13.52 33.01
N LEU A 804 14.80 -12.47 32.20
CA LEU A 804 15.32 -12.52 30.84
C LEU A 804 16.83 -12.26 30.87
N TRP A 805 17.61 -13.05 30.13
CA TRP A 805 19.07 -12.91 30.09
C TRP A 805 19.51 -12.13 28.86
N LEU A 806 20.38 -11.13 29.04
CA LEU A 806 20.95 -10.32 27.95
C LEU A 806 22.48 -10.42 27.96
N ILE A 807 23.10 -10.70 26.82
CA ILE A 807 24.55 -10.89 26.71
C ILE A 807 25.25 -9.53 26.65
N TYR A 808 25.94 -9.15 27.72
CA TYR A 808 26.75 -7.93 27.76
C TYR A 808 28.05 -8.08 26.96
N GLU A 809 28.71 -9.22 27.11
CA GLU A 809 29.94 -9.57 26.42
C GLU A 809 30.09 -11.09 26.30
N GLY A 810 30.74 -11.56 25.23
CA GLY A 810 30.94 -12.99 24.96
C GLY A 810 29.92 -13.60 23.99
N VAL A 811 29.88 -14.93 23.97
CA VAL A 811 29.08 -15.74 23.04
C VAL A 811 28.40 -16.89 23.79
N ILE A 812 27.10 -17.07 23.54
CA ILE A 812 26.31 -18.19 24.05
C ILE A 812 25.85 -19.04 22.88
N GLU A 813 26.07 -20.35 22.93
CA GLU A 813 25.53 -21.30 21.97
C GLU A 813 24.21 -21.87 22.49
N MET A 814 23.17 -21.78 21.66
CA MET A 814 21.83 -22.28 21.93
C MET A 814 21.66 -23.66 21.29
N MET A 815 21.25 -24.63 22.08
CA MET A 815 21.11 -26.04 21.69
C MET A 815 19.72 -26.56 22.02
N ASP A 816 19.25 -27.54 21.26
CA ASP A 816 18.04 -28.30 21.59
C ASP A 816 18.27 -29.30 22.74
N ALA A 817 17.22 -30.02 23.12
CA ALA A 817 17.26 -31.03 24.19
C ALA A 817 18.23 -32.19 23.90
N HIS A 818 18.58 -32.43 22.64
CA HIS A 818 19.45 -33.50 22.16
C HIS A 818 20.89 -33.02 21.89
N GLY A 819 21.19 -31.73 22.09
CA GLY A 819 22.49 -31.13 21.82
C GLY A 819 22.70 -30.64 20.39
N GLY A 820 21.66 -30.69 19.55
CA GLY A 820 21.65 -30.09 18.22
C GLY A 820 21.75 -28.56 18.32
N LYS A 821 22.58 -27.94 17.49
CA LYS A 821 22.79 -26.49 17.51
C LYS A 821 21.62 -25.76 16.84
N ILE A 822 21.00 -24.84 17.57
CA ILE A 822 19.89 -24.02 17.07
C ILE A 822 20.42 -22.66 16.58
N ASP A 823 21.17 -21.95 17.43
CA ASP A 823 21.61 -20.58 17.15
C ASP A 823 22.88 -20.22 17.94
N LYS A 824 23.59 -19.18 17.49
CA LYS A 824 24.76 -18.60 18.15
C LYS A 824 24.47 -17.16 18.54
N LEU A 825 24.31 -16.93 19.83
CA LEU A 825 23.98 -15.63 20.41
C LEU A 825 25.26 -14.87 20.79
N VAL A 826 25.32 -13.59 20.45
CA VAL A 826 26.47 -12.71 20.68
C VAL A 826 26.07 -11.50 21.51
N LYS A 827 27.02 -10.62 21.83
CA LYS A 827 26.78 -9.33 22.49
C LYS A 827 25.51 -8.62 21.99
N GLY A 828 24.63 -8.25 22.92
CA GLY A 828 23.35 -7.59 22.67
C GLY A 828 22.19 -8.52 22.33
N ALA A 829 22.43 -9.83 22.15
CA ALA A 829 21.38 -10.84 22.05
C ALA A 829 20.89 -11.30 23.43
N PHE A 830 19.69 -11.89 23.47
CA PHE A 830 19.04 -12.34 24.70
C PHE A 830 18.50 -13.76 24.58
N PHE A 831 18.18 -14.37 25.72
CA PHE A 831 17.57 -15.69 25.83
C PHE A 831 16.75 -15.85 27.11
N GLY A 832 15.88 -16.87 27.14
CA GLY A 832 14.98 -17.20 28.26
C GLY A 832 13.53 -16.76 28.07
N GLU A 833 13.20 -16.15 26.92
CA GLU A 833 11.86 -15.66 26.61
C GLU A 833 10.78 -16.74 26.51
N HIS A 834 11.16 -17.94 26.08
CA HIS A 834 10.25 -19.08 25.94
C HIS A 834 9.67 -19.52 27.28
N ASN A 835 10.41 -19.35 28.39
CA ASN A 835 9.92 -19.71 29.73
C ASN A 835 8.75 -18.84 30.18
N TYR A 836 8.66 -17.60 29.67
CA TYR A 836 7.54 -16.71 29.94
C TYR A 836 6.41 -16.87 28.91
N LEU A 837 6.76 -17.04 27.63
CA LEU A 837 5.79 -17.01 26.53
C LEU A 837 5.16 -18.36 26.18
N ALA A 838 5.92 -19.45 26.23
CA ALA A 838 5.50 -20.70 25.62
C ALA A 838 4.68 -21.59 26.55
N ASN A 839 4.71 -21.37 27.87
CA ASN A 839 4.14 -22.28 28.89
C ASN A 839 4.48 -23.77 28.68
N VAL A 840 5.53 -24.07 27.90
CA VAL A 840 5.98 -25.41 27.50
C VAL A 840 7.50 -25.40 27.56
N ASP A 841 8.08 -26.38 28.25
CA ASP A 841 9.53 -26.58 28.28
C ASP A 841 10.00 -27.10 26.91
N LEU A 842 10.72 -26.24 26.18
CA LEU A 842 11.28 -26.58 24.87
C LEU A 842 12.59 -27.40 25.00
N GLY A 843 13.12 -27.55 26.22
CA GLY A 843 14.37 -28.26 26.52
C GLY A 843 15.62 -27.55 25.98
N TRP A 844 15.53 -26.26 25.66
CA TRP A 844 16.63 -25.47 25.12
C TRP A 844 17.73 -25.25 26.16
N ARG A 845 18.98 -25.44 25.75
CA ARG A 845 20.17 -25.28 26.60
C ARG A 845 21.07 -24.18 26.06
N PHE A 846 21.66 -23.40 26.97
CA PHE A 846 22.47 -22.23 26.64
C PHE A 846 23.85 -22.36 27.28
N GLN A 847 24.89 -22.54 26.46
CA GLN A 847 26.26 -22.79 26.92
C GLN A 847 27.20 -21.64 26.52
N ALA A 848 28.03 -21.18 27.45
CA ALA A 848 29.06 -20.19 27.17
C ALA A 848 30.20 -20.75 26.29
N ARG A 849 30.67 -19.93 25.36
CA ARG A 849 31.84 -20.17 24.52
C ARG A 849 32.91 -19.13 24.87
N GLY A 850 33.82 -19.49 25.77
CA GLY A 850 34.68 -18.56 26.50
C GLY A 850 33.98 -17.95 27.73
N ASP A 851 34.71 -17.09 28.44
CA ASP A 851 34.13 -16.32 29.56
C ASP A 851 33.11 -15.30 29.00
N CYS A 852 31.89 -15.32 29.56
CA CYS A 852 30.77 -14.51 29.10
C CYS A 852 30.19 -13.70 30.27
N GLN A 853 29.86 -12.43 30.01
CA GLN A 853 29.15 -11.58 30.95
C GLN A 853 27.71 -11.41 30.49
N ILE A 854 26.76 -11.77 31.36
CA ILE A 854 25.33 -11.70 31.09
C ILE A 854 24.61 -10.86 32.15
N LEU A 855 23.50 -10.24 31.75
CA LEU A 855 22.65 -9.41 32.58
C LEU A 855 21.32 -10.14 32.83
N CYS A 856 20.90 -10.21 34.09
CA CYS A 856 19.58 -10.72 34.49
C CYS A 856 18.60 -9.53 34.57
N ILE A 857 17.53 -9.60 33.78
CA ILE A 857 16.51 -8.57 33.64
C ILE A 857 15.19 -9.11 34.20
N PRO A 858 14.72 -8.65 35.37
CA PRO A 858 13.50 -9.17 35.98
C PRO A 858 12.26 -8.99 35.10
N TRP A 859 11.41 -10.02 35.02
CA TRP A 859 10.21 -9.99 34.16
C TRP A 859 9.23 -8.89 34.58
N ASP A 860 9.01 -8.68 35.89
CA ASP A 860 8.10 -7.65 36.41
C ASP A 860 8.48 -6.22 35.99
N LYS A 861 9.72 -5.99 35.54
CA LYS A 861 10.19 -4.69 35.04
C LYS A 861 9.99 -4.48 33.54
N ILE A 862 9.69 -5.53 32.77
CA ILE A 862 9.62 -5.46 31.31
C ILE A 862 8.30 -5.96 30.71
N VAL A 863 7.52 -6.77 31.45
CA VAL A 863 6.25 -7.35 30.96
C VAL A 863 5.18 -6.32 30.69
N ASP A 864 5.19 -5.21 31.43
CA ASP A 864 4.26 -4.09 31.24
C ASP A 864 4.65 -3.16 30.06
N ALA A 865 5.81 -3.38 29.43
CA ALA A 865 6.27 -2.59 28.29
C ALA A 865 5.87 -3.28 26.97
N PRO A 866 4.82 -2.80 26.26
CA PRO A 866 4.25 -3.53 25.13
C PRO A 866 5.25 -3.76 23.99
N ILE A 867 6.13 -2.79 23.70
CA ILE A 867 7.18 -2.96 22.68
C ILE A 867 8.14 -4.11 22.99
N ILE A 868 8.46 -4.33 24.26
CA ILE A 868 9.37 -5.40 24.66
C ILE A 868 8.66 -6.74 24.48
N LEU A 869 7.44 -6.87 25.01
CA LEU A 869 6.62 -8.07 24.83
C LEU A 869 6.41 -8.41 23.33
N TRP A 870 6.13 -7.40 22.51
CA TRP A 870 5.95 -7.55 21.06
C TRP A 870 7.19 -8.11 20.35
N LYS A 871 8.37 -7.59 20.69
CA LYS A 871 9.66 -8.09 20.16
C LYS A 871 9.97 -9.51 20.65
N LEU A 872 9.62 -9.83 21.89
CA LEU A 872 9.81 -11.17 22.44
C LEU A 872 8.92 -12.20 21.72
N LEU A 873 7.66 -11.85 21.43
CA LEU A 873 6.76 -12.69 20.63
C LEU A 873 7.33 -12.93 19.22
N GLU A 874 7.80 -11.88 18.54
CA GLU A 874 8.42 -11.98 17.21
C GLU A 874 9.61 -12.96 17.20
N ILE A 875 10.55 -12.81 18.16
CA ILE A 875 11.73 -13.67 18.17
C ILE A 875 11.40 -15.11 18.59
N ASN A 876 10.47 -15.29 19.53
CA ASN A 876 10.13 -16.60 20.07
C ASN A 876 9.50 -17.46 18.97
N GLN A 877 8.57 -16.89 18.19
CA GLN A 877 7.98 -17.56 17.03
C GLN A 877 9.04 -17.95 16.00
N LYS A 878 10.00 -17.05 15.72
CA LYS A 878 11.10 -17.35 14.79
C LYS A 878 11.96 -18.51 15.29
N ARG A 879 12.32 -18.53 16.57
CA ARG A 879 13.15 -19.59 17.18
C ARG A 879 12.43 -20.94 17.23
N ILE A 880 11.14 -20.97 17.61
CA ILE A 880 10.33 -22.19 17.60
C ILE A 880 10.31 -22.80 16.19
N ARG A 881 10.09 -22.00 15.16
CA ARG A 881 10.07 -22.48 13.76
C ARG A 881 11.43 -22.91 13.25
N LEU A 882 12.52 -22.27 13.65
CA LEU A 882 13.87 -22.75 13.33
C LEU A 882 14.14 -24.12 13.97
N SER A 883 13.70 -24.31 15.22
CA SER A 883 13.90 -25.56 15.95
C SER A 883 13.12 -26.74 15.36
N SER A 884 11.91 -26.51 14.82
CA SER A 884 11.11 -27.56 14.17
C SER A 884 11.69 -28.01 12.83
N VAL A 885 12.32 -27.10 12.09
CA VAL A 885 13.06 -27.42 10.86
C VAL A 885 14.24 -28.33 11.19
N SER A 886 15.07 -28.00 12.20
CA SER A 886 16.21 -28.85 12.59
C SER A 886 15.82 -30.27 13.06
N ARG A 887 14.62 -30.47 13.63
CA ARG A 887 14.12 -31.82 13.99
C ARG A 887 13.78 -32.69 12.77
N ALA A 888 13.56 -32.12 11.59
CA ALA A 888 13.31 -32.88 10.36
C ALA A 888 14.60 -33.40 9.69
N TYR A 889 15.77 -32.89 10.09
CA TYR A 889 17.09 -33.23 9.53
C TYR A 889 17.98 -34.06 10.50
N GLY A 890 17.48 -34.38 11.69
CA GLY A 890 18.20 -35.10 12.75
C GLY A 890 17.97 -36.61 12.72
#